data_AF-A0A3M2DPE7-F1
#
_entry.id   AF-A0A3M2DPE7-F1
#
_cell.length_a   1.000
_cell.length_b   1.000
_cell.length_c   1.000
_cell.angle_alpha   90.00
_cell.angle_beta   90.00
_cell.angle_gamma   90.00
#
_symmetry.space_group_name_H-M   'P 1'
#
loop_
_entity.id
_entity.type
_entity.pdbx_description
1 polymer ?
#
loop_
_entity_poly.entity_id
_entity_poly.type
_entity_poly.pdbx_seq_one_letter_code
_entity_poly.pdbx_strand_id
1 'polypeptide(L)'
;MGRAAASRLPARAREDRMIRLRFRLWLAGVTAALATGCGGNGCNCVEPIPGGFPPEARIGNAVQVRVTPTGLDAIAADPAGLVAALVGSDSLTFDVPPACGEGDNPAICCEPIDGPVVDPCGPVAIDLDRRPGDAPRLELHPVDGGSRIDVVVRARVHTVTDLAIWYESGFISANCDVELNTEKSGAPDLLVTTSIDLAEHPTAGTTEIRVADVQIDQLDNGDIDLKGGFSCTLADLLIGFFKDTLTSGIADVLRKQIEGALCKACPGGTVDECGPFADACEDQVCMSGGECLQELGVSGRLLASALGLAGSGALDIYAVGGGYSDTDGGGLSLGVLGGARGGAAAARCGPPADPPAQPAIARSAFFSGNQRPDTGGAFDVAVGVHRQELDALAWGAYDGGLLCLSMGTPTISLLTSDTLGVLMPSLVDLLHGEPGQIYLGLRPQQPPAIALGAGTFTPDGEVDEPLLDVTFSNLDIDFFAMVDDQFIRVMTVTADVHLPLGVEVTADGQLQPVLGDVEDAFSNITVSNSRALLETPQELADRLPAVLSIALPFLGDALGAFALPEIGNLRLAIQPDGVTSVDSGQFLAIFADLEPASAPAPAPVDTSAEIVAVHVPPRAVYYAPRLARADRPAVELSLGGGRPDGTRADLEWQFRVDGGLWSPYTRSPRIALRRDVFWLPGTHRIEVRAREVGKPRTADPTPVVLAATIDTVPSLRAELVSQPNPRAVIGFHGRAGSSGCNCRVGRTSDPRSSAAVAALFAAAVLVLRRRRRRGRPPIAAIAALLALSGPPGCSCNGNDTPSCGDDECADGQVEPGPIGRWSDLATDGSRTVLSAYEETLGDLVVVDVDGDELVPTVVDGVPADAAPTYAPNTYRGGVVEPGDDVGAWTSIALRDGLAHVAYQDRTHGALKYARELGDGDWSIHTVDADGGQVGLYASLALQPSGAPAIAYLAIGIDDGAGGRRAQLRLARASSADPSGPGDWTIDTVEDVPVPCTGLCGTGEVCVTASMTCAPVDASCTEDCGSGSECVAGACTAISTFPAHDLPEGSGLFANLVVAGGDLAIVFYDRTAGDLVVARATGSGFERAVIDGDGGDRGMWASAVADGDTIHVAYQDALADRLLYTTWSAAGGAGAIEVVDDGTREGDRPHAVGAGAALALDGAGRPAVVYQDGTDIALRFARRDAGGAWQHAVLLDGAELFGFYNRAVREGDAIRVSTYAYDRAVYPPGELRLTRLP
;
A
#
# COMPACT_ATOMS: atom_id res chain seq x y z
N MET A 1 7.07 35.57 -6.95
CA MET A 1 8.48 35.34 -6.53
C MET A 1 8.61 35.65 -5.05
N GLY A 2 8.54 34.62 -4.20
CA GLY A 2 8.71 34.74 -2.76
C GLY A 2 8.86 33.33 -2.19
N ARG A 3 10.10 32.82 -2.15
CA ARG A 3 10.43 31.53 -1.54
C ARG A 3 10.56 31.75 -0.04
N ALA A 4 9.68 31.13 0.75
CA ALA A 4 9.86 30.97 2.18
C ALA A 4 11.04 30.00 2.44
N ALA A 5 11.92 30.40 3.35
CA ALA A 5 13.13 29.68 3.69
C ALA A 5 12.81 28.51 4.65
N ALA A 6 13.19 27.30 4.25
CA ALA A 6 13.29 26.16 5.16
C ALA A 6 14.47 26.41 6.12
N SER A 7 14.18 26.59 7.41
CA SER A 7 15.17 26.67 8.47
C SER A 7 15.86 25.32 8.65
N ARG A 8 17.12 25.21 8.21
CA ARG A 8 18.01 24.10 8.58
C ARG A 8 18.40 24.26 10.05
N LEU A 9 18.02 23.30 10.89
CA LEU A 9 18.55 23.17 12.26
C LEU A 9 20.07 22.90 12.22
N PRO A 10 20.86 23.42 13.18
CA PRO A 10 22.31 23.23 13.24
C PRO A 10 22.69 21.79 13.60
N ALA A 11 23.83 21.31 13.06
CA ALA A 11 24.32 19.93 13.21
C ALA A 11 24.47 19.46 14.68
N ARG A 12 24.78 20.36 15.63
CA ARG A 12 24.87 20.06 17.08
C ARG A 12 23.54 19.57 17.68
N ALA A 13 22.39 20.04 17.18
CA ALA A 13 21.08 19.61 17.67
C ALA A 13 20.67 18.21 17.17
N ARG A 14 21.36 17.66 16.15
CA ARG A 14 21.15 16.28 15.66
C ARG A 14 22.00 15.27 16.43
N GLU A 15 23.18 15.65 16.92
CA GLU A 15 24.04 14.81 17.76
C GLU A 15 23.45 14.66 19.17
N ASP A 16 23.03 15.75 19.82
CA ASP A 16 22.37 15.71 21.14
C ASP A 16 21.08 14.85 21.15
N ARG A 17 20.37 14.83 20.01
CA ARG A 17 19.13 14.06 19.82
C ARG A 17 19.37 12.56 19.67
N MET A 18 20.53 12.16 19.11
CA MET A 18 20.94 10.75 19.02
C MET A 18 21.51 10.23 20.34
N ILE A 19 22.18 11.08 21.11
CA ILE A 19 22.79 10.75 22.41
C ILE A 19 21.71 10.39 23.44
N ARG A 20 20.67 11.22 23.59
CA ARG A 20 19.56 10.98 24.55
C ARG A 20 18.68 9.77 24.18
N LEU A 21 18.66 9.36 22.91
CA LEU A 21 17.82 8.28 22.39
C LEU A 21 18.43 6.88 22.63
N ARG A 22 19.75 6.75 22.55
CA ARG A 22 20.50 5.50 22.82
C ARG A 22 20.46 5.09 24.29
N PHE A 23 20.43 6.09 25.18
CA PHE A 23 20.31 5.90 26.63
C PHE A 23 18.94 5.32 27.04
N ARG A 24 17.85 5.84 26.48
CA ARG A 24 16.49 5.32 26.75
C ARG A 24 16.33 3.89 26.27
N LEU A 25 16.97 3.52 25.17
CA LEU A 25 16.98 2.15 24.65
C LEU A 25 17.68 1.16 25.60
N TRP A 26 18.62 1.62 26.44
CA TRP A 26 19.31 0.78 27.42
C TRP A 26 18.40 0.34 28.58
N LEU A 27 17.63 1.27 29.17
CA LEU A 27 16.69 0.92 30.25
C LEU A 27 15.33 0.43 29.73
N ALA A 28 14.93 0.89 28.54
CA ALA A 28 13.79 0.33 27.81
C ALA A 28 14.10 -1.06 27.24
N GLY A 29 15.36 -1.49 27.11
CA GLY A 29 15.71 -2.80 26.52
C GLY A 29 15.06 -4.00 27.24
N VAL A 30 14.74 -3.85 28.52
CA VAL A 30 14.06 -4.90 29.29
C VAL A 30 12.53 -4.76 29.30
N THR A 31 11.98 -3.61 28.90
CA THR A 31 10.53 -3.34 28.77
C THR A 31 10.04 -3.23 27.31
N ALA A 32 10.95 -3.08 26.34
CA ALA A 32 10.69 -2.83 24.92
C ALA A 32 10.79 -4.08 24.04
N ALA A 33 11.01 -5.27 24.63
CA ALA A 33 11.00 -6.56 23.92
C ALA A 33 9.67 -6.89 23.22
N LEU A 34 8.64 -6.03 23.36
CA LEU A 34 7.33 -6.17 22.71
C LEU A 34 6.97 -5.07 21.71
N ALA A 35 7.79 -4.03 21.52
CA ALA A 35 7.45 -2.90 20.65
C ALA A 35 8.35 -2.78 19.39
N THR A 36 9.31 -3.69 19.20
CA THR A 36 10.32 -3.60 18.14
C THR A 36 9.96 -4.43 16.90
N GLY A 37 8.82 -4.08 16.28
CA GLY A 37 8.52 -4.40 14.88
C GLY A 37 9.21 -3.47 13.87
N CYS A 38 10.04 -2.53 14.32
CA CYS A 38 10.64 -1.50 13.47
C CYS A 38 12.15 -1.71 13.28
N GLY A 39 12.51 -2.34 12.17
CA GLY A 39 13.90 -2.45 11.73
C GLY A 39 14.44 -1.11 11.22
N GLY A 40 15.51 -0.62 11.84
CA GLY A 40 16.35 0.47 11.33
C GLY A 40 16.54 1.63 12.30
N ASN A 41 17.79 1.88 12.73
CA ASN A 41 18.30 3.08 13.41
C ASN A 41 17.26 4.09 13.94
N GLY A 42 16.80 3.84 15.17
CA GLY A 42 16.00 4.77 15.97
C GLY A 42 14.53 4.40 16.05
N CYS A 43 13.95 4.43 17.27
CA CYS A 43 12.50 4.34 17.48
C CYS A 43 11.78 5.58 16.91
N ASN A 44 11.68 5.65 15.57
CA ASN A 44 10.95 6.68 14.84
C ASN A 44 9.51 6.24 14.48
N CYS A 45 9.08 5.05 14.90
CA CYS A 45 7.75 4.51 14.57
C CYS A 45 6.62 4.96 15.50
N VAL A 46 6.97 5.63 16.60
CA VAL A 46 6.02 6.01 17.64
C VAL A 46 6.11 7.51 17.86
N GLU A 47 4.99 8.21 17.65
CA GLU A 47 4.89 9.65 17.83
C GLU A 47 4.45 9.99 19.28
N PRO A 48 4.75 11.20 19.80
CA PRO A 48 4.22 11.62 21.09
C PRO A 48 2.69 11.58 21.12
N ILE A 49 2.10 11.05 22.20
CA ILE A 49 0.64 11.10 22.41
C ILE A 49 0.29 12.51 22.87
N PRO A 50 -0.57 13.27 22.15
CA PRO A 50 -1.01 14.58 22.61
C PRO A 50 -1.72 14.48 23.97
N GLY A 51 -1.21 15.22 24.97
CA GLY A 51 -1.70 15.17 26.35
C GLY A 51 -1.22 13.96 27.16
N GLY A 52 -0.38 13.09 26.57
CA GLY A 52 0.17 11.88 27.17
C GLY A 52 -0.82 10.73 27.35
N PHE A 53 -0.31 9.59 27.83
CA PHE A 53 -1.14 8.43 28.12
C PHE A 53 -1.93 8.62 29.43
N PRO A 54 -3.26 8.43 29.40
CA PRO A 54 -4.14 8.74 30.53
C PRO A 54 -3.84 7.83 31.75
N PRO A 55 -3.72 8.40 32.97
CA PRO A 55 -3.38 7.61 34.17
C PRO A 55 -4.40 6.54 34.51
N GLU A 56 -5.69 6.82 34.30
CA GLU A 56 -6.80 5.91 34.57
C GLU A 56 -6.86 4.70 33.64
N ALA A 57 -6.13 4.71 32.52
CA ALA A 57 -6.04 3.57 31.62
C ALA A 57 -4.78 2.73 31.85
N ARG A 58 -3.92 3.08 32.82
CA ARG A 58 -2.68 2.35 33.12
C ARG A 58 -2.97 1.08 33.90
N ILE A 59 -2.31 0.00 33.53
CA ILE A 59 -2.39 -1.31 34.18
C ILE A 59 -1.14 -1.48 35.05
N GLY A 60 -1.31 -1.55 36.37
CA GLY A 60 -0.19 -1.76 37.30
C GLY A 60 0.38 -3.18 37.21
N ASN A 61 1.71 -3.30 37.21
CA ASN A 61 2.46 -4.56 37.10
C ASN A 61 2.12 -5.39 35.84
N ALA A 62 1.73 -4.70 34.76
CA ALA A 62 1.38 -5.32 33.48
C ALA A 62 2.55 -6.08 32.85
N VAL A 63 3.77 -5.55 33.01
CA VAL A 63 5.01 -6.27 32.72
C VAL A 63 5.83 -6.38 34.00
N GLN A 64 6.47 -7.53 34.19
CA GLN A 64 7.36 -7.81 35.32
C GLN A 64 8.71 -8.26 34.79
N VAL A 65 9.76 -7.71 35.38
CA VAL A 65 11.14 -7.90 34.94
C VAL A 65 11.96 -8.42 36.10
N ARG A 66 12.86 -9.38 35.81
CA ARG A 66 13.88 -9.87 36.72
C ARG A 66 15.25 -9.79 36.06
N VAL A 67 16.21 -9.19 36.75
CA VAL A 67 17.64 -9.33 36.48
C VAL A 67 18.27 -10.07 37.65
N THR A 68 18.83 -11.24 37.39
CA THR A 68 19.44 -12.09 38.43
C THR A 68 20.85 -11.60 38.78
N PRO A 69 21.48 -12.10 39.87
CA PRO A 69 22.86 -11.76 40.18
C PRO A 69 23.82 -12.02 39.00
N THR A 70 23.64 -13.12 38.27
CA THR A 70 24.49 -13.45 37.10
C THR A 70 24.24 -12.48 35.94
N GLY A 71 23.00 -12.01 35.76
CA GLY A 71 22.69 -10.96 34.81
C GLY A 71 23.31 -9.61 35.18
N LEU A 72 23.30 -9.23 36.45
CA LEU A 72 24.00 -8.02 36.93
C LEU A 72 25.52 -8.14 36.75
N ASP A 73 26.10 -9.32 37.01
CA ASP A 73 27.52 -9.59 36.74
C ASP A 73 27.85 -9.48 35.25
N ALA A 74 26.97 -9.97 34.37
CA ALA A 74 27.13 -9.86 32.92
C ALA A 74 27.06 -8.40 32.45
N ILE A 75 26.11 -7.60 32.95
CA ILE A 75 26.04 -6.15 32.70
C ILE A 75 27.30 -5.45 33.20
N ALA A 76 27.80 -5.84 34.38
CA ALA A 76 29.00 -5.26 34.97
C ALA A 76 30.31 -5.67 34.25
N ALA A 77 30.27 -6.70 33.41
CA ALA A 77 31.45 -7.22 32.70
C ALA A 77 31.94 -6.31 31.56
N ASP A 78 31.08 -5.44 31.02
CA ASP A 78 31.48 -4.38 30.07
C ASP A 78 31.12 -2.97 30.58
N PRO A 79 31.92 -2.42 31.52
CA PRO A 79 31.68 -1.07 32.02
C PRO A 79 31.92 0.01 30.97
N ALA A 80 32.77 -0.25 29.97
CA ALA A 80 33.04 0.73 28.93
C ALA A 80 31.83 0.88 28.01
N GLY A 81 31.22 -0.23 27.56
CA GLY A 81 29.99 -0.20 26.78
C GLY A 81 28.80 0.37 27.56
N LEU A 82 28.70 0.07 28.86
CA LEU A 82 27.69 0.67 29.72
C LEU A 82 27.87 2.19 29.81
N VAL A 83 29.05 2.68 30.18
CA VAL A 83 29.30 4.13 30.32
C VAL A 83 29.23 4.85 28.97
N ALA A 84 29.69 4.24 27.87
CA ALA A 84 29.52 4.79 26.52
C ALA A 84 28.04 4.90 26.12
N ALA A 85 27.21 3.91 26.49
CA ALA A 85 25.76 4.00 26.30
C ALA A 85 25.13 5.09 27.18
N LEU A 86 25.68 5.35 28.37
CA LEU A 86 25.21 6.39 29.29
C LEU A 86 25.62 7.82 28.84
N VAL A 87 26.84 7.99 28.32
CA VAL A 87 27.45 9.29 27.98
C VAL A 87 27.31 9.65 26.49
N GLY A 88 27.01 8.66 25.64
CA GLY A 88 26.75 8.85 24.20
C GLY A 88 28.00 9.01 23.33
N SER A 89 29.19 8.69 23.83
CA SER A 89 30.46 8.76 23.11
C SER A 89 31.21 7.43 23.13
N ASP A 90 31.79 7.06 21.98
CA ASP A 90 32.63 5.85 21.85
C ASP A 90 34.02 6.04 22.51
N SER A 91 34.41 7.29 22.80
CA SER A 91 35.57 7.62 23.61
C SER A 91 35.13 8.06 25.00
N LEU A 92 35.65 7.41 26.05
CA LEU A 92 35.46 7.81 27.45
C LEU A 92 36.39 8.99 27.80
N THR A 93 36.29 10.05 27.02
CA THR A 93 37.02 11.29 27.18
C THR A 93 36.03 12.40 27.47
N PHE A 94 36.16 13.07 28.61
CA PHE A 94 35.31 14.20 28.95
C PHE A 94 36.14 15.47 29.14
N ASP A 95 35.52 16.58 28.78
CA ASP A 95 36.12 17.90 28.93
C ASP A 95 35.81 18.42 30.33
N VAL A 96 36.82 19.00 31.00
CA VAL A 96 36.63 19.55 32.35
C VAL A 96 35.94 20.92 32.22
N PRO A 97 34.80 21.16 32.89
CA PRO A 97 34.11 22.45 32.77
C PRO A 97 34.99 23.62 33.28
N PRO A 98 35.07 24.76 32.55
CA PRO A 98 35.74 25.96 33.06
C PRO A 98 35.00 26.52 34.28
N ALA A 99 35.73 26.87 35.33
CA ALA A 99 35.22 27.50 36.55
C ALA A 99 36.04 28.76 36.88
N CYS A 100 35.68 29.89 36.26
CA CYS A 100 36.40 31.18 36.37
C CYS A 100 35.52 32.33 36.89
N GLY A 101 34.67 32.10 37.88
CA GLY A 101 33.84 33.14 38.48
C GLY A 101 34.60 34.06 39.47
N GLU A 102 34.08 35.27 39.71
CA GLU A 102 34.53 36.11 40.83
C GLU A 102 34.22 35.39 42.16
N GLY A 103 35.25 34.83 42.79
CA GLY A 103 35.15 34.09 44.05
C GLY A 103 35.73 32.66 44.00
N ASP A 104 35.97 32.14 42.80
CA ASP A 104 36.54 30.80 42.59
C ASP A 104 38.07 30.89 42.62
N ASN A 105 38.68 30.29 43.63
CA ASN A 105 40.14 30.30 43.79
C ASN A 105 40.62 29.12 44.65
N PRO A 106 41.44 28.21 44.10
CA PRO A 106 41.85 28.07 42.69
C PRO A 106 40.68 27.86 41.71
N ALA A 107 40.86 28.37 40.50
CA ALA A 107 39.93 28.30 39.38
C ALA A 107 40.51 27.44 38.25
N ILE A 108 39.68 26.63 37.60
CA ILE A 108 40.06 25.93 36.37
C ILE A 108 39.75 26.86 35.20
N CYS A 109 40.79 27.50 34.66
CA CYS A 109 40.65 28.50 33.62
C CYS A 109 41.33 28.03 32.35
N CYS A 110 40.50 27.61 31.40
CA CYS A 110 40.89 26.99 30.15
C CYS A 110 41.59 27.94 29.17
N GLU A 111 42.09 29.11 29.61
CA GLU A 111 43.03 30.00 28.91
C GLU A 111 43.58 31.14 29.80
N PRO A 112 44.62 31.90 29.36
CA PRO A 112 45.09 33.12 30.01
C PRO A 112 44.11 34.30 29.84
N ILE A 113 44.06 35.20 30.82
CA ILE A 113 43.08 36.30 31.06
C ILE A 113 42.68 37.19 29.84
N ASP A 114 43.40 37.17 28.71
CA ASP A 114 43.16 38.07 27.55
C ASP A 114 42.95 37.35 26.17
N GLY A 115 42.65 36.04 26.14
CA GLY A 115 42.39 35.25 24.91
C GLY A 115 40.92 34.88 24.66
N PRO A 116 40.51 34.52 23.41
CA PRO A 116 39.20 33.94 23.16
C PRO A 116 39.17 32.45 23.57
N VAL A 117 38.30 32.13 24.54
CA VAL A 117 38.03 30.78 25.07
C VAL A 117 38.23 29.67 24.03
N VAL A 118 39.23 28.82 24.25
CA VAL A 118 39.36 27.54 23.53
C VAL A 118 38.59 26.47 24.31
N ASP A 119 37.51 26.01 23.69
CA ASP A 119 36.71 24.86 24.08
C ASP A 119 37.26 23.64 23.30
N PRO A 120 37.72 22.55 23.96
CA PRO A 120 37.56 22.19 25.39
C PRO A 120 38.82 22.22 26.30
N CYS A 121 38.58 22.13 27.62
CA CYS A 121 39.57 22.07 28.71
C CYS A 121 40.04 20.62 28.98
N GLY A 122 41.24 20.26 28.54
CA GLY A 122 41.55 18.84 28.44
C GLY A 122 40.68 18.17 27.38
N PRO A 123 41.01 16.94 27.01
CA PRO A 123 40.13 15.89 27.51
C PRO A 123 40.80 15.07 28.61
N VAL A 124 40.02 14.63 29.60
CA VAL A 124 40.42 13.62 30.58
C VAL A 124 39.94 12.27 30.07
N ALA A 125 40.85 11.32 29.89
CA ALA A 125 40.56 9.96 29.46
C ALA A 125 40.35 9.04 30.66
N ILE A 126 39.24 8.31 30.64
CA ILE A 126 38.89 7.25 31.58
C ILE A 126 39.17 5.91 30.90
N ASP A 127 40.09 5.14 31.47
CA ASP A 127 40.38 3.77 31.10
C ASP A 127 39.64 2.81 32.03
N LEU A 128 38.60 2.16 31.48
CA LEU A 128 37.80 1.12 32.12
C LEU A 128 38.21 -0.30 31.65
N ASP A 129 39.28 -0.43 30.88
CA ASP A 129 39.72 -1.72 30.36
C ASP A 129 40.27 -2.60 31.49
N ARG A 130 39.90 -3.87 31.49
CA ARG A 130 40.41 -4.83 32.47
C ARG A 130 41.74 -5.41 32.01
N ARG A 131 42.82 -5.24 32.78
CA ARG A 131 44.13 -5.88 32.55
C ARG A 131 44.27 -7.16 33.40
N PRO A 132 45.16 -8.10 33.04
CA PRO A 132 45.35 -9.34 33.81
C PRO A 132 45.76 -9.08 35.26
N GLY A 133 44.96 -9.55 36.22
CA GLY A 133 45.17 -9.33 37.65
C GLY A 133 44.32 -8.19 38.25
N ASP A 134 43.64 -7.40 37.41
CA ASP A 134 42.75 -6.34 37.86
C ASP A 134 41.48 -6.90 38.52
N ALA A 135 41.00 -6.20 39.54
CA ALA A 135 39.65 -6.36 40.07
C ALA A 135 38.59 -6.02 38.99
N PRO A 136 37.31 -6.44 39.16
CA PRO A 136 36.24 -5.99 38.28
C PRO A 136 36.19 -4.46 38.20
N ARG A 137 36.04 -3.94 36.98
CA ARG A 137 36.06 -2.51 36.68
C ARG A 137 34.75 -1.82 37.05
N LEU A 138 33.67 -2.58 37.12
CA LEU A 138 32.37 -2.21 37.66
C LEU A 138 31.87 -3.38 38.50
N GLU A 139 31.25 -3.05 39.63
CA GLU A 139 30.54 -4.00 40.48
C GLU A 139 29.19 -3.38 40.84
N LEU A 140 28.14 -4.20 40.76
CA LEU A 140 26.78 -3.84 41.12
C LEU A 140 26.35 -4.70 42.30
N HIS A 141 26.03 -4.07 43.43
CA HIS A 141 25.69 -4.74 44.67
C HIS A 141 24.26 -4.37 45.10
N PRO A 142 23.24 -5.15 44.72
CA PRO A 142 21.87 -4.92 45.18
C PRO A 142 21.76 -5.04 46.70
N VAL A 143 21.06 -4.09 47.31
CA VAL A 143 20.81 -4.07 48.76
C VAL A 143 19.45 -4.71 49.02
N ASP A 144 19.44 -5.92 49.58
CA ASP A 144 18.20 -6.69 49.78
C ASP A 144 17.12 -5.88 50.56
N GLY A 145 15.91 -5.78 49.99
CA GLY A 145 14.76 -5.05 50.51
C GLY A 145 14.91 -3.53 50.51
N GLY A 146 15.94 -3.00 49.83
CA GLY A 146 16.28 -1.58 49.81
C GLY A 146 15.87 -0.81 48.56
N SER A 147 15.42 -1.49 47.50
CA SER A 147 15.20 -0.91 46.16
C SER A 147 16.41 -0.06 45.70
N ARG A 148 17.61 -0.55 46.03
CA ARG A 148 18.87 0.19 45.93
C ARG A 148 19.98 -0.71 45.41
N ILE A 149 20.81 -0.17 44.53
CA ILE A 149 22.02 -0.84 44.03
C ILE A 149 23.23 0.03 44.38
N ASP A 150 24.16 -0.54 45.15
CA ASP A 150 25.45 0.09 45.38
C ASP A 150 26.36 -0.17 44.18
N VAL A 151 26.90 0.89 43.61
CA VAL A 151 27.72 0.87 42.40
C VAL A 151 29.15 1.21 42.76
N VAL A 152 30.08 0.35 42.33
CA VAL A 152 31.51 0.56 42.49
C VAL A 152 32.17 0.55 41.12
N VAL A 153 32.75 1.68 40.71
CA VAL A 153 33.52 1.82 39.47
C VAL A 153 34.99 1.98 39.80
N ARG A 154 35.86 1.26 39.09
CA ARG A 154 37.31 1.36 39.19
C ARG A 154 37.86 1.87 37.86
N ALA A 155 38.19 3.14 37.80
CA ALA A 155 38.69 3.78 36.59
C ALA A 155 40.15 4.16 36.73
N ARG A 156 40.96 3.91 35.71
CA ARG A 156 42.25 4.59 35.58
C ARG A 156 42.01 5.91 34.86
N VAL A 157 42.55 7.01 35.37
CA VAL A 157 42.25 8.34 34.84
C VAL A 157 43.54 9.03 34.46
N HIS A 158 43.59 9.56 33.23
CA HIS A 158 44.71 10.36 32.77
C HIS A 158 44.27 11.57 31.94
N THR A 159 44.95 12.70 32.09
CA THR A 159 44.77 13.85 31.21
C THR A 159 45.40 13.57 29.84
N VAL A 160 44.64 13.74 28.76
CA VAL A 160 45.14 13.67 27.38
C VAL A 160 45.98 14.92 27.06
N THR A 161 45.58 16.07 27.60
CA THR A 161 46.36 17.32 27.64
C THR A 161 46.29 17.91 29.04
N ASP A 162 47.39 18.48 29.52
CA ASP A 162 47.47 19.09 30.86
C ASP A 162 46.38 20.17 31.04
N LEU A 163 45.76 20.21 32.23
CA LEU A 163 44.69 21.16 32.55
C LEU A 163 45.28 22.48 33.04
N ALA A 164 44.95 23.60 32.41
CA ALA A 164 45.39 24.92 32.86
C ALA A 164 44.58 25.39 34.08
N ILE A 165 45.25 25.66 35.20
CA ILE A 165 44.65 26.17 36.43
C ILE A 165 45.23 27.52 36.82
N TRP A 166 44.37 28.36 37.39
CA TRP A 166 44.73 29.66 37.94
C TRP A 166 44.51 29.68 39.46
N TYR A 167 45.47 30.23 40.18
CA TYR A 167 45.40 30.40 41.63
C TYR A 167 45.90 31.78 42.04
N GLU A 168 45.17 32.45 42.92
CA GLU A 168 45.55 33.75 43.50
C GLU A 168 45.36 33.77 45.01
N SER A 169 46.45 33.62 45.76
CA SER A 169 46.44 34.02 47.19
C SER A 169 47.04 35.41 47.30
N GLY A 170 46.62 36.25 48.27
CA GLY A 170 46.93 37.68 48.35
C GLY A 170 48.41 38.15 48.27
N PHE A 171 49.38 37.26 48.02
CA PHE A 171 50.78 37.56 47.71
C PHE A 171 51.36 36.78 46.50
N ILE A 172 50.64 35.82 45.91
CA ILE A 172 51.09 34.93 44.81
C ILE A 172 49.92 34.66 43.85
N SER A 173 50.09 35.02 42.57
CA SER A 173 49.26 34.53 41.46
C SER A 173 50.07 33.52 40.64
N ALA A 174 49.47 32.38 40.31
CA ALA A 174 50.12 31.29 39.59
C ALA A 174 49.21 30.72 38.50
N ASN A 175 49.78 30.49 37.32
CA ASN A 175 49.20 29.69 36.23
C ASN A 175 49.97 28.38 36.17
N CYS A 176 49.30 27.26 36.39
CA CYS A 176 49.91 25.94 36.41
C CYS A 176 49.20 25.01 35.45
N ASP A 177 49.95 24.14 34.81
CA ASP A 177 49.44 23.05 33.99
C ASP A 177 49.39 21.80 34.85
N VAL A 178 48.23 21.16 34.96
CA VAL A 178 48.03 19.97 35.79
C VAL A 178 47.98 18.73 34.92
N GLU A 179 48.93 17.83 35.10
CA GLU A 179 48.83 16.48 34.57
C GLU A 179 48.24 15.56 35.65
N LEU A 180 47.10 14.93 35.34
CA LEU A 180 46.52 13.86 36.16
C LEU A 180 46.89 12.53 35.52
N ASN A 181 47.42 11.59 36.30
CA ASN A 181 47.63 10.22 35.89
C ASN A 181 47.65 9.30 37.12
N THR A 182 46.55 8.58 37.34
CA THR A 182 46.37 7.69 38.50
C THR A 182 47.33 6.51 38.50
N GLU A 183 48.00 6.20 37.38
CA GLU A 183 48.98 5.10 37.32
C GLU A 183 50.37 5.50 37.85
N LYS A 184 50.58 6.77 38.24
CA LYS A 184 51.89 7.28 38.68
C LYS A 184 52.21 6.95 40.15
N SER A 185 51.23 6.97 41.04
CA SER A 185 51.44 6.81 42.48
C SER A 185 50.37 5.94 43.13
N GLY A 186 50.73 5.24 44.21
CA GLY A 186 49.76 4.50 45.01
C GLY A 186 48.95 3.44 44.26
N ALA A 187 47.62 3.45 44.45
CA ALA A 187 46.71 2.53 43.78
C ALA A 187 46.34 3.08 42.39
N PRO A 188 46.51 2.29 41.31
CA PRO A 188 46.34 2.79 39.95
C PRO A 188 44.89 3.18 39.60
N ASP A 189 43.92 2.67 40.37
CA ASP A 189 42.50 2.80 40.10
C ASP A 189 41.87 3.86 41.01
N LEU A 190 41.23 4.84 40.39
CA LEU A 190 40.28 5.73 41.04
C LEU A 190 39.03 4.92 41.40
N LEU A 191 38.66 4.92 42.68
CA LEU A 191 37.48 4.22 43.17
C LEU A 191 36.31 5.20 43.25
N VAL A 192 35.33 5.03 42.37
CA VAL A 192 34.08 5.81 42.38
C VAL A 192 32.99 4.94 42.98
N THR A 193 32.42 5.34 44.10
CA THR A 193 31.31 4.65 44.74
C THR A 193 30.08 5.55 44.79
N THR A 194 28.92 5.01 44.45
CA THR A 194 27.63 5.70 44.52
C THR A 194 26.53 4.68 44.79
N SER A 195 25.32 5.14 45.08
CA SER A 195 24.15 4.27 45.13
C SER A 195 23.07 4.78 44.20
N ILE A 196 22.44 3.84 43.49
CA ILE A 196 21.28 4.07 42.66
C ILE A 196 20.06 3.65 43.46
N ASP A 197 19.22 4.61 43.82
CA ASP A 197 17.92 4.37 44.44
C ASP A 197 16.84 4.34 43.35
N LEU A 198 16.02 3.29 43.37
CA LEU A 198 14.88 3.10 42.47
C LEU A 198 13.61 3.51 43.23
N ALA A 199 13.30 4.79 43.22
CA ALA A 199 12.14 5.35 43.92
C ALA A 199 10.89 5.35 43.02
N GLU A 200 9.70 5.38 43.62
CA GLU A 200 8.46 5.58 42.87
C GLU A 200 8.07 7.08 42.93
N HIS A 201 7.79 7.67 41.77
CA HIS A 201 7.35 9.05 41.67
C HIS A 201 6.00 9.21 42.40
N PRO A 202 5.85 10.18 43.33
CA PRO A 202 4.70 10.26 44.23
C PRO A 202 3.33 10.49 43.56
N THR A 203 3.31 11.13 42.39
CA THR A 203 2.08 11.41 41.62
C THR A 203 1.96 10.56 40.36
N ALA A 204 3.06 10.33 39.63
CA ALA A 204 3.04 9.59 38.37
C ALA A 204 3.05 8.06 38.56
N GLY A 205 3.50 7.55 39.72
CA GLY A 205 3.65 6.11 40.00
C GLY A 205 4.73 5.43 39.16
N THR A 206 5.55 6.20 38.44
CA THR A 206 6.65 5.71 37.61
C THR A 206 7.89 5.48 38.45
N THR A 207 8.72 4.51 38.07
CA THR A 207 10.03 4.30 38.69
C THR A 207 10.97 5.42 38.25
N GLU A 208 11.63 6.03 39.22
CA GLU A 208 12.68 7.03 39.06
C GLU A 208 14.01 6.46 39.51
N ILE A 209 15.04 6.70 38.70
CA ILE A 209 16.42 6.45 39.08
C ILE A 209 16.98 7.73 39.70
N ARG A 210 17.38 7.63 40.97
CA ARG A 210 18.01 8.70 41.73
C ARG A 210 19.42 8.27 42.09
N VAL A 211 20.41 9.09 41.74
CA VAL A 211 21.82 8.81 42.02
C VAL A 211 22.19 9.55 43.30
N ALA A 212 22.62 8.82 44.32
CA ALA A 212 23.13 9.41 45.56
C ALA A 212 24.48 10.10 45.32
N ASP A 213 24.96 10.84 46.34
CA ASP A 213 26.24 11.52 46.26
C ASP A 213 27.37 10.57 45.82
N VAL A 214 28.09 10.97 44.77
CA VAL A 214 29.19 10.20 44.19
C VAL A 214 30.43 10.43 45.04
N GLN A 215 30.98 9.37 45.64
CA GLN A 215 32.21 9.40 46.42
C GLN A 215 33.37 8.94 45.55
N ILE A 216 34.45 9.72 45.54
CA ILE A 216 35.67 9.40 44.79
C ILE A 216 36.81 9.22 45.79
N ASP A 217 37.31 7.99 45.86
CA ASP A 217 38.41 7.56 46.72
C ASP A 217 39.63 7.10 45.92
N GLN A 218 40.75 6.87 46.60
CA GLN A 218 42.00 6.33 46.04
C GLN A 218 42.71 7.22 45.01
N LEU A 219 42.40 8.51 44.95
CA LEU A 219 43.22 9.50 44.24
C LEU A 219 44.37 9.98 45.13
N ASP A 220 45.63 9.68 44.79
CA ASP A 220 46.78 10.07 45.60
C ASP A 220 47.38 11.41 45.15
N ASN A 221 47.98 12.14 46.09
CA ASN A 221 48.63 13.42 45.76
C ASN A 221 49.79 13.24 44.75
N GLY A 222 50.35 12.04 44.62
CA GLY A 222 51.39 11.73 43.66
C GLY A 222 50.88 11.45 42.24
N ASP A 223 49.57 11.38 42.03
CA ASP A 223 48.93 11.18 40.72
C ASP A 223 48.74 12.51 39.97
N ILE A 224 48.99 13.62 40.65
CA ILE A 224 48.79 14.98 40.16
C ILE A 224 50.15 15.66 40.08
N ASP A 225 50.57 16.05 38.87
CA ASP A 225 51.83 16.75 38.61
C ASP A 225 51.54 18.20 38.19
N LEU A 226 52.06 19.17 38.95
CA LEU A 226 51.89 20.59 38.68
C LEU A 226 53.11 21.12 37.91
N LYS A 227 52.91 21.40 36.63
CA LYS A 227 53.94 21.96 35.74
C LYS A 227 53.78 23.47 35.63
N GLY A 228 54.90 24.20 35.55
CA GLY A 228 54.89 25.65 35.41
C GLY A 228 56.09 26.36 36.06
N GLY A 229 55.96 27.67 36.26
CA GLY A 229 57.00 28.51 36.88
C GLY A 229 57.23 28.24 38.37
N PHE A 230 58.18 28.96 38.99
CA PHE A 230 58.53 28.82 40.42
C PHE A 230 57.34 28.98 41.39
N SER A 231 56.27 29.68 40.97
CA SER A 231 55.03 29.83 41.73
C SER A 231 54.18 28.55 41.77
N CYS A 232 54.28 27.66 40.77
CA CYS A 232 53.59 26.36 40.73
C CYS A 232 54.28 25.31 41.62
N THR A 233 55.61 25.38 41.73
CA THR A 233 56.39 24.53 42.65
C THR A 233 56.15 24.87 44.13
N LEU A 234 55.69 26.10 44.43
CA LEU A 234 55.21 26.47 45.76
C LEU A 234 53.75 26.05 46.00
N ALA A 235 52.99 25.78 44.94
CA ALA A 235 51.60 25.31 44.97
C ALA A 235 51.46 23.80 45.20
N ASP A 236 52.56 23.03 45.17
CA ASP A 236 52.60 21.61 45.59
C ASP A 236 52.01 21.37 47.00
N LEU A 237 52.03 22.40 47.86
CA LEU A 237 51.45 22.39 49.21
C LEU A 237 49.91 22.42 49.21
N LEU A 238 49.28 22.62 48.04
CA LEU A 238 47.84 22.79 47.83
C LEU A 238 47.23 21.68 46.96
N ILE A 239 48.00 20.64 46.58
CA ILE A 239 47.52 19.49 45.79
C ILE A 239 46.28 18.83 46.42
N GLY A 240 46.20 18.77 47.76
CA GLY A 240 45.03 18.25 48.48
C GLY A 240 43.75 19.07 48.27
N PHE A 241 43.85 20.39 48.14
CA PHE A 241 42.69 21.25 47.86
C PHE A 241 42.21 21.09 46.41
N PHE A 242 43.16 20.95 45.47
CA PHE A 242 42.86 20.71 44.06
C PHE A 242 42.18 19.34 43.85
N LYS A 243 42.66 18.31 44.57
CA LYS A 243 42.02 16.99 44.63
C LYS A 243 40.54 17.09 45.01
N ASP A 244 40.20 17.85 46.06
CA ASP A 244 38.82 18.01 46.53
C ASP A 244 37.93 18.76 45.50
N THR A 245 38.49 19.77 44.81
CA THR A 245 37.79 20.55 43.78
C THR A 245 37.51 19.73 42.52
N LEU A 246 38.52 18.98 42.05
CA LEU A 246 38.42 18.12 40.87
C LEU A 246 37.45 16.96 41.09
N THR A 247 37.53 16.29 42.25
CA THR A 247 36.64 15.18 42.61
C THR A 247 35.19 15.63 42.74
N SER A 248 34.95 16.80 43.35
CA SER A 248 33.60 17.40 43.44
C SER A 248 33.05 17.78 42.06
N GLY A 249 33.88 18.36 41.18
CA GLY A 249 33.46 18.72 39.82
C GLY A 249 33.10 17.51 38.95
N ILE A 250 33.89 16.44 39.02
CA ILE A 250 33.62 15.18 38.31
C ILE A 250 32.34 14.52 38.85
N ALA A 251 32.17 14.47 40.17
CA ALA A 251 30.96 13.93 40.81
C ALA A 251 29.68 14.67 40.36
N ASP A 252 29.73 16.00 40.28
CA ASP A 252 28.60 16.82 39.84
C ASP A 252 28.26 16.65 38.35
N VAL A 253 29.28 16.52 37.49
CA VAL A 253 29.09 16.26 36.05
C VAL A 253 28.47 14.89 35.84
N LEU A 254 29.00 13.85 36.48
CA LEU A 254 28.49 12.48 36.35
C LEU A 254 27.05 12.37 36.82
N ARG A 255 26.71 12.96 37.98
CA ARG A 255 25.34 12.99 38.49
C ARG A 255 24.39 13.69 37.51
N LYS A 256 24.73 14.89 37.05
CA LYS A 256 23.90 15.66 36.10
C LYS A 256 23.74 14.98 34.74
N GLN A 257 24.78 14.30 34.24
CA GLN A 257 24.70 13.57 32.98
C GLN A 257 23.81 12.34 33.09
N ILE A 258 23.91 11.58 34.17
CA ILE A 258 23.06 10.39 34.40
C ILE A 258 21.60 10.82 34.58
N GLU A 259 21.33 11.77 35.48
CA GLU A 259 19.97 12.26 35.75
C GLU A 259 19.35 12.93 34.51
N GLY A 260 20.15 13.73 33.78
CA GLY A 260 19.70 14.40 32.56
C GLY A 260 19.41 13.45 31.39
N ALA A 261 20.04 12.27 31.35
CA ALA A 261 19.81 11.29 30.29
C ALA A 261 18.53 10.45 30.53
N LEU A 262 18.10 10.31 31.79
CA LEU A 262 16.87 9.60 32.20
C LEU A 262 15.59 10.43 31.99
N CYS A 263 15.77 11.73 31.78
CA CYS A 263 14.69 12.69 31.57
C CYS A 263 13.80 12.37 30.38
N LYS A 264 12.48 12.53 30.52
CA LYS A 264 11.52 12.54 29.41
C LYS A 264 11.72 13.80 28.55
N ALA A 265 11.59 13.66 27.23
CA ALA A 265 11.85 14.75 26.29
C ALA A 265 10.54 15.23 25.67
N CYS A 266 10.53 16.51 25.32
CA CYS A 266 9.48 17.19 24.57
C CYS A 266 10.11 17.85 23.34
N PRO A 267 10.30 17.09 22.25
CA PRO A 267 11.02 17.56 21.06
C PRO A 267 10.37 18.75 20.36
N GLY A 268 9.06 18.90 20.40
CA GLY A 268 8.32 20.05 19.89
C GLY A 268 8.36 21.25 20.83
N GLY A 269 8.97 21.12 22.01
CA GLY A 269 9.09 22.21 22.98
C GLY A 269 7.77 22.54 23.68
N THR A 270 6.81 21.61 23.69
CA THR A 270 5.48 21.82 24.27
C THR A 270 5.21 20.86 25.43
N VAL A 271 4.50 21.34 26.44
CA VAL A 271 4.12 20.51 27.60
C VAL A 271 3.14 19.39 27.22
N ASP A 272 2.40 19.55 26.11
CA ASP A 272 1.46 18.55 25.61
C ASP A 272 2.14 17.21 25.25
N GLU A 273 3.45 17.22 24.94
CA GLU A 273 4.26 16.02 24.67
C GLU A 273 4.72 15.31 25.96
N CYS A 274 4.66 15.99 27.10
CA CYS A 274 5.16 15.51 28.38
C CYS A 274 4.15 14.67 29.16
N GLY A 275 2.88 14.79 28.82
CA GLY A 275 1.79 14.09 29.48
C GLY A 275 1.29 14.76 30.76
N PRO A 276 0.36 14.10 31.48
CA PRO A 276 -0.50 14.77 32.47
C PRO A 276 0.21 15.13 33.78
N PHE A 277 1.45 14.67 33.99
CA PHE A 277 2.21 14.87 35.22
C PHE A 277 3.31 15.94 35.10
N ALA A 278 3.49 16.50 33.91
CA ALA A 278 4.46 17.57 33.69
C ALA A 278 3.77 18.94 33.73
N ASP A 279 4.43 19.90 34.37
CA ASP A 279 3.98 21.29 34.47
C ASP A 279 4.66 22.20 33.44
N ALA A 280 5.79 21.77 32.87
CA ALA A 280 6.54 22.51 31.86
C ALA A 280 7.35 21.61 30.93
N CYS A 281 7.73 22.17 29.78
CA CYS A 281 8.75 21.66 28.89
C CYS A 281 9.87 22.70 28.81
N GLU A 282 11.00 22.46 29.48
CA GLU A 282 12.14 23.38 29.53
C GLU A 282 13.33 22.71 28.85
N ASP A 283 13.99 23.41 27.91
CA ASP A 283 15.14 22.86 27.16
C ASP A 283 14.89 21.48 26.51
N GLN A 284 13.66 21.29 26.00
CA GLN A 284 13.15 20.05 25.43
C GLN A 284 13.11 18.87 26.42
N VAL A 285 13.05 19.17 27.72
CA VAL A 285 12.91 18.22 28.82
C VAL A 285 11.60 18.48 29.57
N CYS A 286 10.91 17.40 29.90
CA CYS A 286 9.66 17.46 30.64
C CYS A 286 9.93 17.63 32.13
N MET A 287 9.27 18.61 32.74
CA MET A 287 9.48 19.00 34.14
C MET A 287 8.21 18.80 34.96
N SER A 288 8.35 18.31 36.20
CA SER A 288 7.28 18.19 37.20
C SER A 288 7.76 18.78 38.52
N GLY A 289 7.06 19.79 39.05
CA GLY A 289 7.46 20.43 40.32
C GLY A 289 8.87 21.03 40.35
N GLY A 290 9.45 21.35 39.19
CA GLY A 290 10.82 21.86 39.05
C GLY A 290 11.92 20.79 38.97
N GLU A 291 11.55 19.51 39.06
CA GLU A 291 12.43 18.36 38.80
C GLU A 291 12.11 17.77 37.42
N CYS A 292 13.07 17.07 36.84
CA CYS A 292 12.86 16.42 35.55
C CYS A 292 11.98 15.15 35.70
N LEU A 293 10.94 15.04 34.89
CA LEU A 293 10.06 13.87 34.86
C LEU A 293 10.76 12.70 34.15
N GLN A 294 10.86 11.53 34.81
CA GLN A 294 11.41 10.31 34.23
C GLN A 294 10.30 9.34 33.79
N GLU A 295 10.40 8.84 32.55
CA GLU A 295 9.61 7.71 32.05
C GLU A 295 10.54 6.67 31.44
N LEU A 296 10.82 5.64 32.23
CA LEU A 296 11.75 4.57 31.90
C LEU A 296 11.03 3.48 31.10
N GLY A 297 10.90 3.67 29.78
CA GLY A 297 10.25 2.71 28.90
C GLY A 297 9.73 3.33 27.59
N VAL A 298 8.64 2.77 27.07
CA VAL A 298 7.99 3.20 25.82
C VAL A 298 6.64 3.82 26.12
N SER A 299 6.40 5.02 25.63
CA SER A 299 5.08 5.66 25.63
C SER A 299 4.92 6.44 24.34
N GLY A 300 3.88 6.15 23.57
CA GLY A 300 3.59 6.91 22.37
C GLY A 300 2.54 6.27 21.46
N ARG A 301 2.29 6.91 20.31
CA ARG A 301 1.31 6.50 19.31
C ARG A 301 1.97 5.81 18.12
N LEU A 302 1.56 4.58 17.86
CA LEU A 302 1.88 3.81 16.66
C LEU A 302 0.82 4.07 15.58
N LEU A 303 1.24 4.40 14.36
CA LEU A 303 0.36 4.59 13.21
C LEU A 303 0.40 3.36 12.28
N ALA A 304 -0.71 3.04 11.62
CA ALA A 304 -0.78 1.94 10.63
C ALA A 304 0.29 2.09 9.53
N SER A 305 0.51 3.32 9.06
CA SER A 305 1.54 3.65 8.06
C SER A 305 2.97 3.34 8.54
N ALA A 306 3.25 3.48 9.84
CA ALA A 306 4.55 3.14 10.42
C ALA A 306 4.80 1.61 10.42
N LEU A 307 3.75 0.80 10.34
CA LEU A 307 3.82 -0.66 10.21
C LEU A 307 3.80 -1.13 8.74
N GLY A 308 3.78 -0.21 7.76
CA GLY A 308 3.62 -0.55 6.35
C GLY A 308 2.24 -1.09 6.00
N LEU A 309 1.24 -0.90 6.89
CA LEU A 309 -0.14 -1.32 6.68
C LEU A 309 -0.92 -0.20 6.00
N ALA A 310 -1.74 -0.55 5.01
CA ALA A 310 -2.67 0.39 4.41
C ALA A 310 -3.83 0.69 5.39
N GLY A 311 -3.97 1.94 5.81
CA GLY A 311 -5.05 2.39 6.71
C GLY A 311 -4.70 3.64 7.52
N SER A 312 -5.70 4.22 8.18
CA SER A 312 -5.55 5.41 9.05
C SER A 312 -5.58 5.08 10.55
N GLY A 313 -5.53 3.80 10.91
CA GLY A 313 -5.56 3.34 12.29
C GLY A 313 -4.37 3.79 13.13
N ALA A 314 -4.60 3.96 14.43
CA ALA A 314 -3.58 4.39 15.39
C ALA A 314 -3.76 3.70 16.75
N LEU A 315 -2.65 3.39 17.42
CA LEU A 315 -2.61 2.73 18.72
C LEU A 315 -1.73 3.54 19.68
N ASP A 316 -2.30 4.04 20.76
CA ASP A 316 -1.53 4.61 21.87
C ASP A 316 -1.06 3.45 22.77
N ILE A 317 0.25 3.33 23.01
CA ILE A 317 0.87 2.29 23.84
C ILE A 317 1.60 2.92 25.03
N TYR A 318 1.55 2.27 26.19
CA TYR A 318 2.25 2.65 27.41
C TYR A 318 2.90 1.42 28.06
N ALA A 319 4.21 1.44 28.22
CA ALA A 319 5.00 0.43 28.92
C ALA A 319 6.17 1.13 29.61
N VAL A 320 5.92 1.67 30.81
CA VAL A 320 6.87 2.51 31.55
C VAL A 320 7.10 1.91 32.94
N GLY A 321 8.35 1.81 33.39
CA GLY A 321 8.69 1.30 34.72
C GLY A 321 7.87 1.99 35.82
N GLY A 322 7.31 1.21 36.74
CA GLY A 322 6.46 1.69 37.83
C GLY A 322 5.66 0.58 38.51
N GLY A 323 4.99 0.90 39.61
CA GLY A 323 4.24 -0.06 40.44
C GLY A 323 5.10 -0.83 41.46
N TYR A 324 6.32 -1.23 41.12
CA TYR A 324 7.35 -1.57 42.11
C TYR A 324 8.77 -1.59 41.56
N SER A 325 9.73 -1.43 42.46
CA SER A 325 11.14 -1.75 42.30
C SER A 325 11.59 -2.48 43.56
N ASP A 326 12.28 -3.59 43.43
CA ASP A 326 12.76 -4.36 44.57
C ASP A 326 14.12 -4.95 44.26
N THR A 327 14.98 -5.00 45.26
CA THR A 327 16.28 -5.67 45.19
C THR A 327 16.23 -6.81 46.18
N ASP A 328 16.26 -8.04 45.68
CA ASP A 328 16.05 -9.23 46.50
C ASP A 328 16.85 -10.43 45.97
N GLY A 329 17.40 -11.24 46.87
CA GLY A 329 18.20 -12.41 46.50
C GLY A 329 19.43 -12.05 45.67
N GLY A 330 20.00 -10.86 45.88
CA GLY A 330 21.13 -10.33 45.12
C GLY A 330 20.83 -9.92 43.68
N GLY A 331 19.55 -9.84 43.28
CA GLY A 331 19.11 -9.40 41.96
C GLY A 331 18.22 -8.15 42.03
N LEU A 332 17.63 -7.80 40.88
CA LEU A 332 16.72 -6.67 40.73
C LEU A 332 15.39 -7.14 40.11
N SER A 333 14.27 -6.79 40.72
CA SER A 333 12.93 -7.02 40.20
C SER A 333 12.19 -5.70 40.00
N LEU A 334 11.61 -5.51 38.82
CA LEU A 334 10.92 -4.28 38.43
C LEU A 334 9.50 -4.59 37.95
N GLY A 335 8.56 -3.75 38.37
CA GLY A 335 7.24 -3.64 37.78
C GLY A 335 7.22 -2.60 36.67
N VAL A 336 6.31 -2.79 35.73
CA VAL A 336 6.06 -1.86 34.62
C VAL A 336 4.56 -1.57 34.58
N LEU A 337 4.24 -0.29 34.49
CA LEU A 337 2.91 0.19 34.17
C LEU A 337 2.67 0.00 32.67
N GLY A 338 1.66 -0.80 32.34
CA GLY A 338 1.24 -1.08 30.98
C GLY A 338 0.01 -0.29 30.55
N GLY A 339 -0.45 -0.49 29.33
CA GLY A 339 -1.72 0.03 28.82
C GLY A 339 -1.69 0.29 27.33
N ALA A 340 -2.83 0.09 26.68
CA ALA A 340 -3.03 0.46 25.30
C ALA A 340 -4.47 0.91 25.04
N ARG A 341 -4.66 1.79 24.05
CA ARG A 341 -5.97 2.30 23.61
C ARG A 341 -5.94 2.78 22.17
N GLY A 342 -7.11 2.96 21.56
CA GLY A 342 -7.21 3.59 20.25
C GLY A 342 -6.61 5.01 20.25
N GLY A 343 -5.77 5.31 19.26
CA GLY A 343 -5.28 6.66 19.00
C GLY A 343 -6.42 7.57 18.52
N ALA A 344 -6.29 8.89 18.68
CA ALA A 344 -7.36 9.87 18.44
C ALA A 344 -7.84 10.05 16.97
N ALA A 345 -7.73 9.04 16.11
CA ALA A 345 -8.34 8.99 14.78
C ALA A 345 -9.44 7.92 14.79
N ALA A 346 -10.70 8.33 14.61
CA ALA A 346 -11.87 7.44 14.58
C ALA A 346 -11.91 6.61 13.29
N ALA A 347 -10.92 5.73 13.10
CA ALA A 347 -10.78 4.82 11.96
C ALA A 347 -11.31 3.40 12.26
N ARG A 348 -12.04 3.22 13.37
CA ARG A 348 -12.65 1.94 13.73
C ARG A 348 -13.72 1.57 12.70
N CYS A 349 -13.55 0.41 12.07
CA CYS A 349 -14.47 -0.16 11.07
C CYS A 349 -15.47 -1.17 11.66
N GLY A 350 -15.36 -1.46 12.96
CA GLY A 350 -16.24 -2.33 13.73
C GLY A 350 -17.07 -1.58 14.78
N PRO A 351 -18.06 -2.26 15.39
CA PRO A 351 -18.87 -1.70 16.48
C PRO A 351 -18.02 -1.24 17.68
N PRO A 352 -18.46 -0.23 18.45
CA PRO A 352 -17.76 0.13 19.68
C PRO A 352 -17.73 -1.05 20.67
N ALA A 353 -16.60 -1.23 21.35
CA ALA A 353 -16.41 -2.27 22.36
C ALA A 353 -15.88 -1.67 23.66
N ASP A 354 -16.34 -2.19 24.79
CA ASP A 354 -15.87 -1.75 26.10
C ASP A 354 -14.40 -2.14 26.32
N PRO A 355 -13.59 -1.28 26.96
CA PRO A 355 -12.21 -1.62 27.31
C PRO A 355 -12.14 -2.82 28.27
N PRO A 356 -11.06 -3.61 28.22
CA PRO A 356 -10.87 -4.73 29.13
C PRO A 356 -10.82 -4.25 30.58
N ALA A 357 -11.32 -5.09 31.49
CA ALA A 357 -11.25 -4.81 32.92
C ALA A 357 -9.79 -4.77 33.40
N GLN A 358 -9.47 -3.86 34.33
CA GLN A 358 -8.10 -3.68 34.83
C GLN A 358 -7.97 -4.22 36.26
N PRO A 359 -7.76 -5.54 36.45
CA PRO A 359 -7.53 -6.10 37.78
C PRO A 359 -6.15 -5.71 38.32
N ALA A 360 -6.00 -5.72 39.64
CA ALA A 360 -4.68 -5.63 40.26
C ALA A 360 -3.88 -6.90 39.96
N ILE A 361 -2.73 -6.75 39.29
CA ILE A 361 -1.85 -7.86 38.92
C ILE A 361 -0.86 -8.10 40.06
N ALA A 362 -0.82 -9.34 40.56
CA ALA A 362 0.09 -9.75 41.62
C ALA A 362 1.51 -10.01 41.07
N ARG A 363 2.53 -9.87 41.92
CA ARG A 363 3.91 -10.24 41.58
C ARG A 363 4.02 -11.75 41.39
N SER A 364 4.67 -12.17 40.31
CA SER A 364 4.92 -13.57 39.99
C SER A 364 6.20 -14.09 40.63
N ALA A 365 6.19 -15.35 41.07
CA ALA A 365 7.39 -16.03 41.54
C ALA A 365 8.42 -16.27 40.42
N PHE A 366 8.00 -16.28 39.15
CA PHE A 366 8.89 -16.42 38.00
C PHE A 366 9.77 -15.18 37.78
N PHE A 367 9.33 -14.00 38.25
CA PHE A 367 10.03 -12.72 38.07
C PHE A 367 10.55 -12.11 39.40
N SER A 368 10.57 -12.92 40.46
CA SER A 368 11.20 -12.59 41.76
C SER A 368 12.31 -13.57 42.16
N GLY A 369 12.40 -14.73 41.51
CA GLY A 369 13.45 -15.74 41.76
C GLY A 369 14.68 -15.58 40.87
N ASN A 370 15.76 -16.30 41.19
CA ASN A 370 16.97 -16.41 40.35
C ASN A 370 17.00 -17.66 39.46
N GLN A 371 15.96 -18.49 39.56
CA GLN A 371 15.80 -19.72 38.80
C GLN A 371 14.34 -19.88 38.45
N ARG A 372 14.10 -20.53 37.33
CA ARG A 372 12.78 -20.90 36.85
C ARG A 372 12.11 -21.88 37.84
N PRO A 373 10.93 -21.54 38.41
CA PRO A 373 10.21 -22.43 39.33
C PRO A 373 9.80 -23.79 38.76
N ASP A 374 9.59 -23.87 37.44
CA ASP A 374 9.12 -25.06 36.72
C ASP A 374 10.25 -26.02 36.31
N THR A 375 11.38 -25.48 35.83
CA THR A 375 12.51 -26.29 35.32
C THR A 375 13.74 -26.30 36.25
N GLY A 376 13.86 -25.33 37.15
CA GLY A 376 15.09 -25.06 37.91
C GLY A 376 16.20 -24.44 37.07
N GLY A 377 15.94 -24.07 35.81
CA GLY A 377 16.90 -23.41 34.92
C GLY A 377 17.32 -22.05 35.45
N ALA A 378 18.62 -21.76 35.38
CA ALA A 378 19.15 -20.41 35.63
C ALA A 378 18.92 -19.53 34.40
N PHE A 379 18.85 -18.23 34.60
CA PHE A 379 18.76 -17.21 33.55
C PHE A 379 19.38 -15.91 34.06
N ASP A 380 19.78 -15.02 33.15
CA ASP A 380 20.29 -13.70 33.52
C ASP A 380 19.17 -12.66 33.59
N VAL A 381 18.25 -12.70 32.63
CA VAL A 381 17.10 -11.79 32.54
C VAL A 381 15.82 -12.58 32.27
N ALA A 382 14.74 -12.22 32.95
CA ALA A 382 13.40 -12.68 32.63
C ALA A 382 12.43 -11.50 32.48
N VAL A 383 11.56 -11.58 31.48
CA VAL A 383 10.50 -10.60 31.21
C VAL A 383 9.18 -11.33 31.09
N GLY A 384 8.18 -10.88 31.83
CA GLY A 384 6.83 -11.44 31.85
C GLY A 384 5.79 -10.40 31.49
N VAL A 385 4.99 -10.68 30.48
CA VAL A 385 3.92 -9.81 29.99
C VAL A 385 2.58 -10.42 30.38
N HIS A 386 1.86 -9.73 31.25
CA HIS A 386 0.59 -10.24 31.73
C HIS A 386 -0.46 -10.23 30.62
N ARG A 387 -1.36 -11.21 30.63
CA ARG A 387 -2.46 -11.35 29.67
C ARG A 387 -3.31 -10.08 29.53
N GLN A 388 -3.51 -9.35 30.62
CA GLN A 388 -4.26 -8.07 30.60
C GLN A 388 -3.61 -6.99 29.73
N GLU A 389 -2.28 -7.00 29.61
CA GLU A 389 -1.59 -6.09 28.69
C GLU A 389 -1.87 -6.50 27.23
N LEU A 390 -1.86 -7.80 26.95
CA LEU A 390 -2.19 -8.33 25.62
C LEU A 390 -3.65 -8.04 25.25
N ASP A 391 -4.58 -8.20 26.20
CA ASP A 391 -5.99 -7.86 26.02
C ASP A 391 -6.18 -6.36 25.77
N ALA A 392 -5.43 -5.49 26.47
CA ALA A 392 -5.44 -4.04 26.24
C ALA A 392 -4.86 -3.66 24.87
N LEU A 393 -3.78 -4.32 24.44
CA LEU A 393 -3.20 -4.13 23.10
C LEU A 393 -4.16 -4.58 22.00
N ALA A 394 -4.80 -5.74 22.16
CA ALA A 394 -5.80 -6.25 21.22
C ALA A 394 -7.01 -5.32 21.11
N TRP A 395 -7.55 -4.88 22.25
CA TRP A 395 -8.65 -3.92 22.29
C TRP A 395 -8.23 -2.55 21.74
N GLY A 396 -7.06 -2.03 22.10
CA GLY A 396 -6.57 -0.74 21.61
C GLY A 396 -6.35 -0.75 20.10
N ALA A 397 -5.79 -1.83 19.55
CA ALA A 397 -5.60 -1.99 18.10
C ALA A 397 -6.95 -2.07 17.37
N TYR A 398 -7.94 -2.75 17.96
CA TYR A 398 -9.31 -2.79 17.46
C TYR A 398 -9.98 -1.40 17.49
N ASP A 399 -9.98 -0.76 18.65
CA ASP A 399 -10.65 0.52 18.89
C ASP A 399 -10.00 1.66 18.09
N GLY A 400 -8.69 1.59 17.92
CA GLY A 400 -7.89 2.50 17.12
C GLY A 400 -7.95 2.26 15.61
N GLY A 401 -8.69 1.25 15.14
CA GLY A 401 -8.80 0.92 13.71
C GLY A 401 -7.53 0.34 13.10
N LEU A 402 -6.53 -0.06 13.89
CA LEU A 402 -5.29 -0.68 13.42
C LEU A 402 -5.55 -2.07 12.80
N LEU A 403 -6.63 -2.73 13.22
CA LEU A 403 -7.07 -4.04 12.68
C LEU A 403 -7.98 -3.92 11.45
N CYS A 404 -8.27 -2.69 10.99
CA CYS A 404 -9.07 -2.44 9.78
C CYS A 404 -8.18 -2.53 8.54
N LEU A 405 -7.74 -3.74 8.23
CA LEU A 405 -6.75 -3.99 7.19
C LEU A 405 -7.37 -4.09 5.80
N SER A 406 -6.51 -3.87 4.83
CA SER A 406 -6.82 -3.41 3.50
C SER A 406 -5.78 -4.04 2.58
N MET A 407 -6.17 -5.00 1.74
CA MET A 407 -5.23 -5.75 0.90
C MET A 407 -5.76 -5.90 -0.52
N GLY A 408 -4.93 -5.62 -1.53
CA GLY A 408 -5.33 -5.70 -2.93
C GLY A 408 -4.42 -6.61 -3.75
N THR A 409 -4.77 -6.78 -5.03
CA THR A 409 -3.95 -7.46 -6.05
C THR A 409 -2.47 -7.02 -6.08
N PRO A 410 -2.10 -5.74 -5.84
CA PRO A 410 -0.70 -5.34 -5.77
C PRO A 410 0.06 -5.96 -4.58
N THR A 411 -0.65 -6.28 -3.50
CA THR A 411 -0.08 -6.87 -2.28
C THR A 411 -0.03 -8.39 -2.36
N ILE A 412 -1.05 -9.01 -2.99
CA ILE A 412 -1.17 -10.46 -3.13
C ILE A 412 -1.45 -10.78 -4.59
N SER A 413 -0.44 -11.27 -5.32
CA SER A 413 -0.51 -11.56 -6.77
C SER A 413 -1.54 -12.61 -7.16
N LEU A 414 -2.03 -13.40 -6.20
CA LEU A 414 -3.08 -14.41 -6.39
C LEU A 414 -4.50 -13.86 -6.20
N LEU A 415 -4.68 -12.65 -5.65
CA LEU A 415 -5.98 -12.00 -5.54
C LEU A 415 -6.35 -11.31 -6.86
N THR A 416 -6.60 -12.12 -7.89
CA THR A 416 -7.07 -11.68 -9.21
C THR A 416 -8.47 -12.21 -9.48
N SER A 417 -9.22 -11.51 -10.33
CA SER A 417 -10.50 -11.99 -10.83
C SER A 417 -10.39 -13.34 -11.53
N ASP A 418 -9.27 -13.66 -12.17
CA ASP A 418 -9.06 -14.97 -12.83
C ASP A 418 -9.01 -16.12 -11.81
N THR A 419 -8.29 -15.89 -10.70
CA THR A 419 -8.16 -16.88 -9.63
C THR A 419 -9.49 -17.08 -8.91
N LEU A 420 -10.18 -15.98 -8.62
CA LEU A 420 -11.50 -16.02 -7.98
C LEU A 420 -12.60 -16.50 -8.93
N GLY A 421 -12.47 -16.26 -10.24
CA GLY A 421 -13.42 -16.64 -11.29
C GLY A 421 -13.58 -18.14 -11.45
N VAL A 422 -12.59 -18.93 -11.03
CA VAL A 422 -12.72 -20.41 -10.92
C VAL A 422 -13.86 -20.79 -9.96
N LEU A 423 -14.07 -20.00 -8.92
CA LEU A 423 -14.99 -20.29 -7.82
C LEU A 423 -16.26 -19.45 -7.86
N MET A 424 -16.15 -18.26 -8.45
CA MET A 424 -17.23 -17.30 -8.68
C MET A 424 -17.30 -16.95 -10.18
N PRO A 425 -17.69 -17.88 -11.07
CA PRO A 425 -17.77 -17.60 -12.50
C PRO A 425 -18.56 -16.34 -12.86
N SER A 426 -19.59 -16.01 -12.07
CA SER A 426 -20.40 -14.83 -12.33
C SER A 426 -19.62 -13.51 -12.14
N LEU A 427 -18.53 -13.51 -11.38
CA LEU A 427 -17.61 -12.37 -11.25
C LEU A 427 -16.93 -12.07 -12.59
N VAL A 428 -16.52 -13.09 -13.34
CA VAL A 428 -15.90 -12.92 -14.67
C VAL A 428 -16.91 -12.31 -15.65
N ASP A 429 -18.17 -12.74 -15.58
CA ASP A 429 -19.25 -12.14 -16.39
C ASP A 429 -19.49 -10.67 -16.01
N LEU A 430 -19.38 -10.30 -14.73
CA LEU A 430 -19.52 -8.91 -14.26
C LEU A 430 -18.37 -8.03 -14.73
N LEU A 431 -17.18 -8.61 -14.90
CA LEU A 431 -15.97 -7.93 -15.40
C LEU A 431 -15.86 -8.00 -16.93
N HIS A 432 -16.93 -8.36 -17.63
CA HIS A 432 -16.97 -8.44 -19.09
C HIS A 432 -15.93 -9.39 -19.71
N GLY A 433 -15.48 -10.41 -18.95
CA GLY A 433 -14.46 -11.35 -19.38
C GLY A 433 -13.02 -10.83 -19.30
N GLU A 434 -12.82 -9.61 -18.80
CA GLU A 434 -11.51 -9.00 -18.59
C GLU A 434 -10.99 -9.27 -17.16
N PRO A 435 -9.67 -9.36 -16.98
CA PRO A 435 -9.09 -9.41 -15.64
C PRO A 435 -9.33 -8.07 -14.92
N GLY A 436 -9.84 -8.14 -13.69
CA GLY A 436 -10.12 -6.97 -12.84
C GLY A 436 -9.43 -7.06 -11.48
N GLN A 437 -9.16 -5.91 -10.89
CA GLN A 437 -8.56 -5.82 -9.56
C GLN A 437 -9.53 -6.24 -8.47
N ILE A 438 -8.98 -6.94 -7.48
CA ILE A 438 -9.70 -7.39 -6.29
C ILE A 438 -9.02 -6.78 -5.06
N TYR A 439 -9.85 -6.32 -4.15
CA TYR A 439 -9.44 -5.80 -2.86
C TYR A 439 -10.24 -6.45 -1.74
N LEU A 440 -9.59 -6.74 -0.61
CA LEU A 440 -10.21 -7.30 0.59
C LEU A 440 -10.06 -6.31 1.75
N GLY A 441 -11.19 -6.02 2.41
CA GLY A 441 -11.23 -5.30 3.68
C GLY A 441 -11.48 -6.24 4.84
N LEU A 442 -10.64 -6.19 5.87
CA LEU A 442 -10.85 -6.92 7.13
C LEU A 442 -11.56 -6.03 8.15
N ARG A 443 -12.67 -6.53 8.70
CA ARG A 443 -13.56 -5.81 9.60
C ARG A 443 -13.87 -6.66 10.84
N PRO A 444 -13.04 -6.59 11.89
CA PRO A 444 -13.37 -7.28 13.14
C PRO A 444 -14.66 -6.71 13.71
N GLN A 445 -15.57 -7.57 14.17
CA GLN A 445 -16.81 -7.16 14.82
C GLN A 445 -16.67 -7.03 16.35
N GLN A 446 -15.56 -7.54 16.89
CA GLN A 446 -15.17 -7.48 18.30
C GLN A 446 -13.63 -7.47 18.39
N PRO A 447 -13.05 -6.98 19.51
CA PRO A 447 -11.63 -7.17 19.78
C PRO A 447 -11.24 -8.65 19.71
N PRO A 448 -10.11 -9.00 19.07
CA PRO A 448 -9.65 -10.38 19.06
C PRO A 448 -9.31 -10.84 20.48
N ALA A 449 -9.63 -12.08 20.81
CA ALA A 449 -9.26 -12.68 22.09
C ALA A 449 -7.92 -13.40 21.95
N ILE A 450 -7.03 -13.16 22.92
CA ILE A 450 -5.72 -13.80 23.01
C ILE A 450 -5.73 -14.75 24.21
N ALA A 451 -5.39 -16.00 23.98
CA ALA A 451 -5.09 -16.98 25.02
C ALA A 451 -3.62 -17.41 24.94
N LEU A 452 -3.03 -17.71 26.10
CA LEU A 452 -1.64 -18.16 26.19
C LEU A 452 -1.60 -19.65 26.50
N GLY A 453 -0.89 -20.42 25.68
CA GLY A 453 -0.58 -21.83 25.91
C GLY A 453 0.93 -22.05 26.12
N ALA A 454 1.37 -23.30 26.24
CA ALA A 454 2.75 -23.61 26.59
C ALA A 454 3.77 -23.27 25.49
N GLY A 455 3.35 -23.11 24.23
CA GLY A 455 4.23 -22.85 23.10
C GLY A 455 5.06 -24.07 22.68
N THR A 456 4.47 -25.27 22.75
CA THR A 456 5.15 -26.53 22.46
C THR A 456 4.94 -26.99 21.03
N PHE A 457 5.92 -27.76 20.52
CA PHE A 457 5.89 -28.33 19.18
C PHE A 457 6.00 -29.85 19.23
N THR A 458 5.31 -30.54 18.32
CA THR A 458 5.46 -31.98 18.13
C THR A 458 6.83 -32.30 17.52
N PRO A 459 7.35 -33.55 17.66
CA PRO A 459 8.61 -33.96 17.04
C PRO A 459 8.63 -33.81 15.50
N ASP A 460 7.46 -33.84 14.88
CA ASP A 460 7.28 -33.71 13.44
C ASP A 460 7.18 -32.24 12.97
N GLY A 461 7.29 -31.27 13.88
CA GLY A 461 7.32 -29.85 13.55
C GLY A 461 5.93 -29.24 13.34
N GLU A 462 4.95 -29.68 14.13
CA GLU A 462 3.62 -29.04 14.23
C GLU A 462 3.48 -28.35 15.58
N VAL A 463 2.65 -27.30 15.64
CA VAL A 463 2.29 -26.67 16.92
C VAL A 463 1.40 -27.63 17.71
N ASP A 464 1.82 -28.03 18.91
CA ASP A 464 1.07 -28.91 19.81
C ASP A 464 0.17 -28.06 20.73
N GLU A 465 0.77 -27.19 21.54
CA GLU A 465 0.07 -26.12 22.25
C GLU A 465 0.58 -24.75 21.75
N PRO A 466 -0.28 -23.91 21.15
CA PRO A 466 0.14 -22.59 20.67
C PRO A 466 0.61 -21.72 21.84
N LEU A 467 1.60 -20.88 21.60
CA LEU A 467 2.03 -19.89 22.59
C LEU A 467 1.02 -18.74 22.66
N LEU A 468 0.59 -18.27 21.49
CA LEU A 468 -0.42 -17.25 21.31
C LEU A 468 -1.55 -17.85 20.49
N ASP A 469 -2.69 -18.05 21.12
CA ASP A 469 -3.91 -18.48 20.46
C ASP A 469 -4.81 -17.26 20.23
N VAL A 470 -4.86 -16.78 18.98
CA VAL A 470 -5.59 -15.57 18.60
C VAL A 470 -6.89 -15.96 17.91
N THR A 471 -8.00 -15.46 18.45
CA THR A 471 -9.34 -15.74 17.91
C THR A 471 -10.07 -14.45 17.54
N PHE A 472 -10.61 -14.42 16.32
CA PHE A 472 -11.57 -13.41 15.88
C PHE A 472 -12.94 -14.06 15.80
N SER A 473 -13.92 -13.51 16.50
CA SER A 473 -15.31 -13.95 16.39
C SER A 473 -16.06 -13.05 15.41
N ASN A 474 -16.76 -13.66 14.46
CA ASN A 474 -17.50 -12.99 13.39
C ASN A 474 -16.65 -11.93 12.65
N LEU A 475 -15.44 -12.26 12.22
CA LEU A 475 -14.65 -11.37 11.36
C LEU A 475 -15.36 -11.21 10.01
N ASP A 476 -15.67 -9.97 9.63
CA ASP A 476 -16.16 -9.66 8.30
C ASP A 476 -14.96 -9.44 7.36
N ILE A 477 -15.01 -10.09 6.20
CA ILE A 477 -14.05 -9.97 5.10
C ILE A 477 -14.85 -9.48 3.90
N ASP A 478 -14.73 -8.20 3.60
CA ASP A 478 -15.43 -7.57 2.49
C ASP A 478 -14.61 -7.71 1.20
N PHE A 479 -15.20 -8.30 0.16
CA PHE A 479 -14.57 -8.46 -1.16
C PHE A 479 -15.04 -7.32 -2.07
N PHE A 480 -14.10 -6.56 -2.60
CA PHE A 480 -14.32 -5.51 -3.58
C PHE A 480 -13.73 -5.92 -4.93
N ALA A 481 -14.46 -5.62 -5.99
CA ALA A 481 -13.98 -5.75 -7.36
C ALA A 481 -14.08 -4.40 -8.07
N MET A 482 -13.09 -4.10 -8.91
CA MET A 482 -13.16 -2.96 -9.82
C MET A 482 -14.08 -3.32 -10.99
N VAL A 483 -15.24 -2.69 -11.06
CA VAL A 483 -16.23 -2.86 -12.12
C VAL A 483 -16.43 -1.51 -12.78
N ASP A 484 -16.14 -1.40 -14.08
CA ASP A 484 -16.31 -0.17 -14.87
C ASP A 484 -15.73 1.08 -14.22
N ASP A 485 -14.42 1.01 -13.92
CA ASP A 485 -13.63 2.05 -13.27
C ASP A 485 -14.09 2.39 -11.85
N GLN A 486 -14.84 1.53 -11.14
CA GLN A 486 -15.34 1.77 -9.77
C GLN A 486 -15.20 0.53 -8.87
N PHE A 487 -14.71 0.69 -7.63
CA PHE A 487 -14.69 -0.41 -6.66
C PHE A 487 -16.07 -0.62 -6.02
N ILE A 488 -16.63 -1.81 -6.21
CA ILE A 488 -17.90 -2.22 -5.57
C ILE A 488 -17.72 -3.44 -4.68
N ARG A 489 -18.49 -3.52 -3.58
CA ARG A 489 -18.51 -4.69 -2.69
C ARG A 489 -19.27 -5.84 -3.35
N VAL A 490 -18.56 -6.84 -3.85
CA VAL A 490 -19.20 -7.99 -4.51
C VAL A 490 -19.75 -9.01 -3.52
N MET A 491 -19.18 -9.11 -2.31
CA MET A 491 -19.72 -9.90 -1.19
C MET A 491 -19.04 -9.55 0.13
N THR A 492 -19.64 -9.95 1.25
CA THR A 492 -19.02 -9.97 2.58
C THR A 492 -19.02 -11.40 3.11
N VAL A 493 -17.89 -11.86 3.61
CA VAL A 493 -17.74 -13.16 4.27
C VAL A 493 -17.59 -12.93 5.77
N THR A 494 -18.51 -13.45 6.57
CA THR A 494 -18.41 -13.44 8.03
C THR A 494 -17.94 -14.80 8.50
N ALA A 495 -16.82 -14.86 9.24
CA ALA A 495 -16.27 -16.11 9.74
C ALA A 495 -15.63 -15.96 11.12
N ASP A 496 -15.64 -17.02 11.92
CA ASP A 496 -14.76 -17.12 13.08
C ASP A 496 -13.37 -17.54 12.60
N VAL A 497 -12.34 -16.80 13.01
CA VAL A 497 -10.95 -17.05 12.64
C VAL A 497 -10.15 -17.49 13.86
N HIS A 498 -9.47 -18.64 13.76
CA HIS A 498 -8.60 -19.21 14.79
C HIS A 498 -7.17 -19.29 14.27
N LEU A 499 -6.25 -18.59 14.92
CA LEU A 499 -4.83 -18.52 14.53
C LEU A 499 -3.96 -19.06 15.68
N PRO A 500 -3.56 -20.34 15.62
CA PRO A 500 -2.64 -20.93 16.58
C PRO A 500 -1.19 -20.54 16.24
N LEU A 501 -0.59 -19.63 17.00
CA LEU A 501 0.76 -19.13 16.78
C LEU A 501 1.75 -19.75 17.78
N GLY A 502 2.81 -20.35 17.25
CA GLY A 502 4.04 -20.62 17.98
C GLY A 502 5.06 -19.51 17.76
N VAL A 503 6.15 -19.52 18.53
CA VAL A 503 7.28 -18.61 18.35
C VAL A 503 8.57 -19.42 18.31
N GLU A 504 9.37 -19.18 17.28
CA GLU A 504 10.69 -19.77 17.07
C GLU A 504 11.77 -18.69 17.16
N VAL A 505 12.99 -19.08 17.51
CA VAL A 505 14.13 -18.16 17.56
C VAL A 505 14.96 -18.27 16.28
N THR A 506 15.27 -17.14 15.65
CA THR A 506 16.11 -17.09 14.44
C THR A 506 17.60 -17.22 14.76
N ALA A 507 18.44 -17.35 13.73
CA ALA A 507 19.90 -17.37 13.88
C ALA A 507 20.46 -16.10 14.55
N ASP A 508 19.78 -14.98 14.33
CA ASP A 508 20.16 -13.67 14.84
C ASP A 508 19.56 -13.37 16.23
N GLY A 509 18.88 -14.35 16.85
CA GLY A 509 18.26 -14.19 18.18
C GLY A 509 16.94 -13.43 18.16
N GLN A 510 16.28 -13.33 17.00
CA GLN A 510 14.98 -12.69 16.85
C GLN A 510 13.84 -13.67 17.12
N LEU A 511 12.67 -13.15 17.52
CA LEU A 511 11.45 -13.93 17.67
C LEU A 511 10.71 -14.01 16.34
N GLN A 512 10.50 -15.21 15.82
CA GLN A 512 9.78 -15.45 14.58
C GLN A 512 8.46 -16.17 14.88
N PRO A 513 7.30 -15.57 14.56
CA PRO A 513 6.04 -16.28 14.65
C PRO A 513 6.02 -17.41 13.63
N VAL A 514 5.52 -18.56 14.06
CA VAL A 514 5.27 -19.72 13.19
C VAL A 514 3.81 -20.12 13.35
N LEU A 515 3.15 -20.38 12.23
CA LEU A 515 1.74 -20.75 12.21
C LEU A 515 1.61 -22.25 12.41
N GLY A 516 0.70 -22.66 13.29
CA GLY A 516 0.29 -24.06 13.41
C GLY A 516 -0.50 -24.53 12.19
N ASP A 517 -1.12 -25.70 12.31
CA ASP A 517 -2.08 -26.13 11.30
C ASP A 517 -3.29 -25.17 11.28
N VAL A 518 -3.59 -24.65 10.10
CA VAL A 518 -4.69 -23.71 9.84
C VAL A 518 -5.81 -24.34 9.03
N GLU A 519 -5.83 -25.67 8.95
CA GLU A 519 -6.90 -26.44 8.32
C GLU A 519 -8.31 -26.09 8.81
N ASP A 520 -8.45 -25.72 10.09
CA ASP A 520 -9.70 -25.31 10.73
C ASP A 520 -9.66 -23.82 11.15
N ALA A 521 -8.75 -23.03 10.58
CA ALA A 521 -8.59 -21.63 10.93
C ALA A 521 -9.83 -20.78 10.63
N PHE A 522 -10.73 -21.23 9.74
CA PHE A 522 -12.01 -20.58 9.49
C PHE A 522 -13.16 -21.52 9.85
N SER A 523 -14.10 -21.02 10.64
CA SER A 523 -15.34 -21.73 10.99
C SER A 523 -16.54 -20.79 10.98
N ASN A 524 -17.75 -21.34 11.06
CA ASN A 524 -19.02 -20.57 11.06
C ASN A 524 -19.16 -19.58 9.90
N ILE A 525 -18.66 -19.97 8.72
CA ILE A 525 -18.62 -19.11 7.54
C ILE A 525 -20.05 -18.85 7.04
N THR A 526 -20.37 -17.58 6.87
CA THR A 526 -21.58 -17.11 6.19
C THR A 526 -21.21 -16.04 5.17
N VAL A 527 -22.04 -15.91 4.15
CA VAL A 527 -21.86 -14.91 3.09
C VAL A 527 -23.07 -13.99 3.07
N SER A 528 -22.83 -12.69 2.97
CA SER A 528 -23.83 -11.65 2.82
C SER A 528 -23.39 -10.65 1.74
N ASN A 529 -24.24 -9.66 1.43
CA ASN A 529 -23.97 -8.63 0.42
C ASN A 529 -23.57 -9.16 -0.97
N SER A 530 -23.91 -10.40 -1.31
CA SER A 530 -23.46 -11.08 -2.53
C SER A 530 -24.32 -10.80 -3.77
N ARG A 531 -25.08 -9.69 -3.81
CA ARG A 531 -26.07 -9.44 -4.87
C ARG A 531 -25.46 -9.15 -6.24
N ALA A 532 -24.17 -8.78 -6.28
CA ALA A 532 -23.43 -8.64 -7.54
C ALA A 532 -23.15 -10.01 -8.20
N LEU A 533 -23.20 -11.08 -7.42
CA LEU A 533 -22.91 -12.45 -7.85
C LEU A 533 -24.20 -13.23 -8.09
N LEU A 534 -24.16 -14.15 -9.05
CA LEU A 534 -25.29 -15.05 -9.36
C LEU A 534 -25.31 -16.30 -8.49
N GLU A 535 -24.16 -16.67 -7.92
CA GLU A 535 -24.05 -17.78 -6.97
C GLU A 535 -24.80 -17.48 -5.68
N THR A 536 -25.42 -18.50 -5.09
CA THR A 536 -26.10 -18.32 -3.81
C THR A 536 -25.10 -18.13 -2.67
N PRO A 537 -25.46 -17.43 -1.58
CA PRO A 537 -24.58 -17.28 -0.41
C PRO A 537 -24.06 -18.61 0.14
N GLN A 538 -24.87 -19.67 0.08
CA GLN A 538 -24.48 -20.99 0.55
C GLN A 538 -23.44 -21.65 -0.38
N GLU A 539 -23.59 -21.53 -1.70
CA GLU A 539 -22.59 -22.04 -2.66
C GLU A 539 -21.24 -21.33 -2.52
N LEU A 540 -21.27 -20.02 -2.26
CA LEU A 540 -20.08 -19.23 -1.98
C LEU A 540 -19.42 -19.68 -0.66
N ALA A 541 -20.20 -19.80 0.42
CA ALA A 541 -19.72 -20.28 1.72
C ALA A 541 -19.08 -21.68 1.64
N ASP A 542 -19.64 -22.59 0.83
CA ASP A 542 -19.11 -23.94 0.64
C ASP A 542 -17.77 -23.97 -0.11
N ARG A 543 -17.45 -22.94 -0.92
CA ARG A 543 -16.22 -22.85 -1.73
C ARG A 543 -15.11 -22.02 -1.07
N LEU A 544 -15.48 -21.08 -0.20
CA LEU A 544 -14.58 -20.11 0.44
C LEU A 544 -13.47 -20.68 1.34
N PRO A 545 -13.67 -21.75 2.16
CA PRO A 545 -12.61 -22.26 3.03
C PRO A 545 -11.31 -22.59 2.29
N ALA A 546 -11.41 -23.11 1.07
CA ALA A 546 -10.25 -23.47 0.26
C ALA A 546 -9.46 -22.24 -0.23
N VAL A 547 -10.12 -21.09 -0.45
CA VAL A 547 -9.46 -19.85 -0.89
C VAL A 547 -8.80 -19.15 0.28
N LEU A 548 -9.54 -19.05 1.38
CA LEU A 548 -9.05 -18.36 2.57
C LEU A 548 -7.83 -19.08 3.15
N SER A 549 -7.78 -20.42 3.10
CA SER A 549 -6.59 -21.17 3.51
C SER A 549 -5.39 -21.02 2.55
N ILE A 550 -5.62 -20.72 1.26
CA ILE A 550 -4.56 -20.34 0.31
C ILE A 550 -4.03 -18.93 0.61
N ALA A 551 -4.89 -18.00 1.04
CA ALA A 551 -4.51 -16.61 1.31
C ALA A 551 -3.78 -16.42 2.66
N LEU A 552 -4.12 -17.18 3.70
CA LEU A 552 -3.55 -17.06 5.05
C LEU A 552 -2.01 -17.05 5.11
N PRO A 553 -1.27 -17.94 4.41
CA PRO A 553 0.20 -17.93 4.43
C PRO A 553 0.82 -16.61 3.95
N PHE A 554 0.18 -15.90 3.02
CA PHE A 554 0.64 -14.62 2.49
C PHE A 554 0.41 -13.47 3.47
N LEU A 555 -0.58 -13.58 4.36
CA LEU A 555 -0.82 -12.61 5.43
C LEU A 555 0.26 -12.67 6.51
N GLY A 556 0.86 -13.83 6.71
CA GLY A 556 1.88 -14.02 7.72
C GLY A 556 3.27 -13.48 7.35
N ASP A 557 3.59 -13.32 6.07
CA ASP A 557 4.89 -12.73 5.64
C ASP A 557 5.02 -11.26 6.12
N ALA A 558 3.90 -10.57 6.31
CA ALA A 558 3.85 -9.22 6.90
C ALA A 558 4.23 -9.19 8.39
N LEU A 559 4.12 -10.31 9.13
CA LEU A 559 4.43 -10.35 10.56
C LEU A 559 5.94 -10.36 10.84
N GLY A 560 6.77 -10.81 9.89
CA GLY A 560 8.24 -10.75 9.98
C GLY A 560 8.84 -11.43 11.23
N ALA A 561 10.15 -11.29 11.42
CA ALA A 561 10.80 -11.63 12.69
C ALA A 561 11.00 -10.34 13.52
N PHE A 562 10.75 -10.43 14.82
CA PHE A 562 10.84 -9.32 15.75
C PHE A 562 12.23 -9.31 16.42
N ALA A 563 12.97 -8.22 16.22
CA ALA A 563 14.29 -8.08 16.82
C ALA A 563 14.17 -7.75 18.31
N LEU A 564 14.88 -8.49 19.15
CA LEU A 564 15.04 -8.13 20.55
C LEU A 564 16.07 -7.00 20.71
N PRO A 565 15.86 -6.05 21.63
CA PRO A 565 16.80 -4.96 21.87
C PRO A 565 18.12 -5.49 22.49
N GLU A 566 19.22 -4.82 22.16
CA GLU A 566 20.52 -5.03 22.82
C GLU A 566 20.62 -4.17 24.09
N ILE A 567 21.29 -4.69 25.13
CA ILE A 567 21.55 -4.00 26.39
C ILE A 567 23.03 -3.60 26.40
N GLY A 568 23.33 -2.37 25.97
CA GLY A 568 24.71 -1.91 25.81
C GLY A 568 25.37 -2.65 24.64
N ASN A 569 26.45 -3.39 24.90
CA ASN A 569 27.06 -4.29 23.93
C ASN A 569 26.62 -5.76 24.12
N LEU A 570 25.61 -6.02 24.96
CA LEU A 570 25.12 -7.36 25.27
C LEU A 570 23.85 -7.63 24.48
N ARG A 571 23.69 -8.87 24.01
CA ARG A 571 22.45 -9.37 23.40
C ARG A 571 21.75 -10.35 24.32
N LEU A 572 20.44 -10.46 24.15
CA LEU A 572 19.61 -11.49 24.78
C LEU A 572 19.77 -12.81 24.03
N ALA A 573 20.44 -13.77 24.65
CA ALA A 573 20.53 -15.15 24.15
C ALA A 573 19.37 -15.96 24.72
N ILE A 574 18.30 -16.07 23.94
CA ILE A 574 17.09 -16.81 24.33
C ILE A 574 17.43 -18.30 24.47
N GLN A 575 17.04 -18.90 25.59
CA GLN A 575 17.21 -20.33 25.83
C GLN A 575 16.27 -21.16 24.91
N PRO A 576 16.56 -22.44 24.62
CA PRO A 576 15.75 -23.26 23.71
C PRO A 576 14.27 -23.39 24.08
N ASP A 577 13.94 -23.28 25.37
CA ASP A 577 12.60 -23.23 25.95
C ASP A 577 12.34 -21.88 26.68
N GLY A 578 13.10 -20.85 26.29
CA GLY A 578 13.12 -19.55 26.93
C GLY A 578 11.90 -18.70 26.64
N VAL A 579 11.10 -19.02 25.62
CA VAL A 579 9.84 -18.34 25.32
C VAL A 579 8.69 -19.29 25.61
N THR A 580 7.84 -18.95 26.58
CA THR A 580 6.73 -19.81 27.01
C THR A 580 5.67 -18.99 27.74
N SER A 581 4.61 -19.65 28.24
CA SER A 581 3.69 -19.02 29.19
C SER A 581 3.86 -19.59 30.59
N VAL A 582 3.69 -18.74 31.61
CA VAL A 582 3.84 -19.10 33.03
C VAL A 582 2.61 -18.69 33.84
N ASP A 583 2.59 -19.09 35.12
CA ASP A 583 1.46 -18.85 36.04
C ASP A 583 0.10 -19.34 35.50
N SER A 584 0.08 -20.52 34.86
CA SER A 584 -1.12 -21.07 34.21
C SER A 584 -1.66 -20.17 33.08
N GLY A 585 -0.76 -19.70 32.20
CA GLY A 585 -1.10 -18.90 31.02
C GLY A 585 -1.49 -17.45 31.35
N GLN A 586 -1.03 -16.91 32.48
CA GLN A 586 -1.27 -15.50 32.82
C GLN A 586 -0.16 -14.57 32.34
N PHE A 587 1.05 -15.08 32.15
CA PHE A 587 2.17 -14.31 31.63
C PHE A 587 2.77 -14.99 30.40
N LEU A 588 2.98 -14.23 29.33
CA LEU A 588 3.93 -14.56 28.28
C LEU A 588 5.32 -14.23 28.80
N ALA A 589 6.21 -15.22 28.88
CA ALA A 589 7.51 -15.10 29.53
C ALA A 589 8.66 -15.32 28.53
N ILE A 590 9.69 -14.49 28.65
CA ILE A 590 10.97 -14.62 27.96
C ILE A 590 12.07 -14.78 29.03
N PHE A 591 12.83 -15.86 28.96
CA PHE A 591 14.02 -16.15 29.77
C PHE A 591 15.24 -16.18 28.85
N ALA A 592 16.24 -15.36 29.18
CA ALA A 592 17.43 -15.20 28.36
C ALA A 592 18.70 -15.08 29.21
N ASP A 593 19.81 -15.49 28.61
CA ASP A 593 21.16 -15.23 29.10
C ASP A 593 21.71 -13.97 28.42
N LEU A 594 22.67 -13.29 29.05
CA LEU A 594 23.33 -12.12 28.48
C LEU A 594 24.70 -12.49 27.91
N GLU A 595 24.88 -12.25 26.61
CA GLU A 595 26.14 -12.51 25.91
C GLU A 595 26.67 -11.24 25.22
N PRO A 596 27.99 -11.08 25.05
CA PRO A 596 28.53 -10.03 24.19
C PRO A 596 27.96 -10.13 22.77
N ALA A 597 27.45 -9.03 22.23
CA ALA A 597 26.95 -8.94 20.85
C ALA A 597 28.04 -9.30 19.84
N SER A 598 29.29 -8.96 20.15
CA SER A 598 30.49 -9.31 19.37
C SER A 598 30.91 -10.78 19.47
N ALA A 599 30.27 -11.60 20.33
CA ALA A 599 30.64 -12.99 20.47
C ALA A 599 30.39 -13.75 19.15
N PRO A 600 31.42 -14.45 18.62
CA PRO A 600 31.38 -15.04 17.30
C PRO A 600 30.19 -16.00 17.17
N ALA A 601 29.47 -15.87 16.05
CA ALA A 601 28.40 -16.82 15.74
C ALA A 601 28.99 -18.23 15.60
N PRO A 602 28.30 -19.27 16.11
CA PRO A 602 28.68 -20.63 15.79
C PRO A 602 28.60 -20.83 14.27
N ALA A 603 29.44 -21.73 13.73
CA ALA A 603 29.40 -22.01 12.30
C ALA A 603 28.00 -22.52 11.92
N PRO A 604 27.35 -21.91 10.90
CA PRO A 604 26.06 -22.39 10.43
C PRO A 604 26.21 -23.79 9.83
N VAL A 605 25.12 -24.55 9.84
CA VAL A 605 25.05 -25.83 9.13
C VAL A 605 24.76 -25.60 7.64
N ASP A 606 25.20 -26.53 6.80
CA ASP A 606 24.83 -26.56 5.39
C ASP A 606 23.55 -27.40 5.22
N THR A 607 22.53 -26.82 4.61
CA THR A 607 21.27 -27.52 4.31
C THR A 607 21.34 -28.23 2.96
N SER A 608 20.79 -29.44 2.88
CA SER A 608 20.50 -30.10 1.60
C SER A 608 19.05 -30.57 1.56
N ALA A 609 18.35 -30.32 0.45
CA ALA A 609 16.99 -30.81 0.26
C ALA A 609 16.78 -31.23 -1.21
N GLU A 610 15.95 -32.25 -1.43
CA GLU A 610 15.57 -32.72 -2.76
C GLU A 610 14.08 -33.10 -2.81
N ILE A 611 13.42 -32.85 -3.95
CA ILE A 611 12.07 -33.35 -4.22
C ILE A 611 12.16 -34.82 -4.63
N VAL A 612 11.54 -35.70 -3.85
CA VAL A 612 11.51 -37.16 -4.10
C VAL A 612 10.34 -37.53 -4.99
N ALA A 613 9.17 -36.90 -4.79
CA ALA A 613 7.96 -37.16 -5.56
C ALA A 613 7.01 -35.95 -5.52
N VAL A 614 6.23 -35.79 -6.58
CA VAL A 614 5.09 -34.85 -6.64
C VAL A 614 3.85 -35.67 -6.97
N HIS A 615 2.85 -35.62 -6.09
CA HIS A 615 1.58 -36.33 -6.22
C HIS A 615 0.50 -35.32 -6.59
N VAL A 616 -0.09 -35.45 -7.78
CA VAL A 616 -1.17 -34.59 -8.29
C VAL A 616 -2.44 -35.45 -8.45
N PRO A 617 -3.59 -35.06 -7.86
CA PRO A 617 -4.82 -35.83 -7.98
C PRO A 617 -5.42 -35.72 -9.40
N PRO A 618 -6.32 -36.64 -9.80
CA PRO A 618 -6.98 -36.57 -11.10
C PRO A 618 -7.79 -35.28 -11.27
N ARG A 619 -7.82 -34.74 -12.50
CA ARG A 619 -8.51 -33.47 -12.84
C ARG A 619 -9.94 -33.34 -12.31
N ALA A 620 -10.71 -34.41 -12.29
CA ALA A 620 -12.09 -34.39 -11.80
C ALA A 620 -12.24 -33.91 -10.34
N VAL A 621 -11.17 -34.03 -9.54
CA VAL A 621 -11.12 -33.56 -8.15
C VAL A 621 -11.12 -32.03 -8.08
N TYR A 622 -10.46 -31.33 -9.01
CA TYR A 622 -10.38 -29.86 -9.04
C TYR A 622 -11.70 -29.18 -9.39
N TYR A 623 -12.61 -29.90 -10.05
CA TYR A 623 -13.95 -29.42 -10.42
C TYR A 623 -15.05 -29.96 -9.50
N ALA A 624 -14.68 -30.64 -8.42
CA ALA A 624 -15.64 -31.12 -7.44
C ALA A 624 -16.23 -29.93 -6.66
N PRO A 625 -17.50 -30.00 -6.21
CA PRO A 625 -18.12 -28.94 -5.40
C PRO A 625 -17.38 -28.66 -4.08
N ARG A 626 -16.57 -29.61 -3.63
CA ARG A 626 -15.69 -29.50 -2.46
C ARG A 626 -14.35 -30.14 -2.76
N LEU A 627 -13.27 -29.42 -2.50
CA LEU A 627 -11.90 -29.95 -2.56
C LEU A 627 -11.63 -30.76 -1.29
N ALA A 628 -11.59 -32.09 -1.41
CA ALA A 628 -11.43 -32.97 -0.26
C ALA A 628 -9.97 -33.04 0.21
N ARG A 629 -9.75 -32.96 1.53
CA ARG A 629 -8.41 -33.00 2.16
C ARG A 629 -7.58 -34.23 1.75
N ALA A 630 -8.24 -35.40 1.62
CA ALA A 630 -7.58 -36.65 1.27
C ALA A 630 -6.94 -36.63 -0.13
N ASP A 631 -7.50 -35.83 -1.04
CA ASP A 631 -7.09 -35.75 -2.44
C ASP A 631 -6.12 -34.58 -2.70
N ARG A 632 -5.67 -33.86 -1.66
CA ARG A 632 -4.72 -32.74 -1.80
C ARG A 632 -3.45 -33.14 -2.55
N PRO A 633 -2.94 -32.29 -3.45
CA PRO A 633 -1.61 -32.47 -4.01
C PRO A 633 -0.54 -32.50 -2.91
N ALA A 634 0.51 -33.29 -3.12
CA ALA A 634 1.56 -33.46 -2.13
C ALA A 634 2.95 -33.43 -2.78
N VAL A 635 3.89 -32.72 -2.15
CA VAL A 635 5.30 -32.71 -2.55
C VAL A 635 6.12 -33.41 -1.47
N GLU A 636 6.74 -34.55 -1.80
CA GLU A 636 7.60 -35.28 -0.87
C GLU A 636 9.04 -34.77 -0.97
N LEU A 637 9.60 -34.41 0.19
CA LEU A 637 10.97 -33.93 0.31
C LEU A 637 11.84 -34.91 1.10
N SER A 638 13.10 -35.02 0.69
CA SER A 638 14.18 -35.67 1.45
C SER A 638 15.12 -34.57 1.93
N LEU A 639 15.31 -34.53 3.26
CA LEU A 639 16.01 -33.47 3.97
C LEU A 639 17.32 -34.01 4.54
N GLY A 640 18.37 -33.20 4.44
CA GLY A 640 19.70 -33.52 4.91
C GLY A 640 20.50 -32.27 5.22
N GLY A 641 21.77 -32.46 5.50
CA GLY A 641 22.70 -31.39 5.82
C GLY A 641 23.83 -31.87 6.71
N GLY A 642 24.70 -30.95 7.11
CA GLY A 642 25.79 -31.24 8.04
C GLY A 642 26.58 -29.99 8.39
N ARG A 643 27.59 -30.15 9.25
CA ARG A 643 28.55 -29.06 9.47
C ARG A 643 29.50 -28.93 8.27
N PRO A 644 29.94 -27.71 7.94
CA PRO A 644 30.94 -27.48 6.90
C PRO A 644 32.26 -28.22 7.13
N ASP A 645 32.58 -28.53 8.40
CA ASP A 645 33.79 -29.27 8.80
C ASP A 645 33.67 -30.80 8.65
N GLY A 646 32.51 -31.30 8.20
CA GLY A 646 32.23 -32.72 8.00
C GLY A 646 31.95 -33.51 9.28
N THR A 647 31.86 -32.85 10.44
CA THR A 647 31.46 -33.51 11.68
C THR A 647 29.96 -33.77 11.72
N ARG A 648 29.57 -34.86 12.40
CA ARG A 648 28.15 -35.24 12.51
C ARG A 648 27.44 -34.32 13.50
N ALA A 649 26.30 -33.78 13.09
CA ALA A 649 25.39 -33.02 13.92
C ALA A 649 23.97 -33.61 13.82
N ASP A 650 23.22 -33.52 14.92
CA ASP A 650 21.79 -33.81 14.92
C ASP A 650 21.06 -32.55 14.46
N LEU A 651 20.35 -32.65 13.34
CA LEU A 651 19.72 -31.53 12.65
C LEU A 651 18.21 -31.55 12.79
N GLU A 652 17.62 -30.36 12.71
CA GLU A 652 16.20 -30.12 12.51
C GLU A 652 16.02 -29.12 11.36
N TRP A 653 14.92 -29.24 10.62
CA TRP A 653 14.67 -28.50 9.38
C TRP A 653 13.41 -27.66 9.47
N GLN A 654 13.42 -26.55 8.77
CA GLN A 654 12.30 -25.65 8.62
C GLN A 654 12.06 -25.39 7.14
N PHE A 655 10.81 -25.18 6.76
CA PHE A 655 10.46 -24.94 5.36
C PHE A 655 9.34 -23.92 5.20
N ARG A 656 9.26 -23.29 4.04
CA ARG A 656 8.14 -22.44 3.62
C ARG A 656 7.84 -22.61 2.13
N VAL A 657 6.62 -22.24 1.73
CA VAL A 657 6.15 -22.35 0.34
C VAL A 657 5.67 -20.96 -0.13
N ASP A 658 6.08 -20.55 -1.32
CA ASP A 658 5.71 -19.31 -2.00
C ASP A 658 5.86 -18.03 -1.17
N GLY A 659 6.87 -17.98 -0.29
CA GLY A 659 7.14 -16.84 0.57
C GLY A 659 6.24 -16.75 1.81
N GLY A 660 5.38 -17.73 2.08
CA GLY A 660 4.58 -17.76 3.31
C GLY A 660 5.41 -17.96 4.59
N LEU A 661 4.74 -18.02 5.73
CA LEU A 661 5.38 -18.27 7.03
C LEU A 661 6.23 -19.53 7.04
N TRP A 662 7.34 -19.44 7.79
CA TRP A 662 8.15 -20.62 8.08
C TRP A 662 7.35 -21.61 8.94
N SER A 663 7.45 -22.90 8.61
CA SER A 663 6.96 -23.98 9.47
C SER A 663 7.67 -23.96 10.83
N PRO A 664 7.18 -24.64 11.86
CA PRO A 664 8.04 -25.04 12.97
C PRO A 664 9.18 -25.96 12.50
N TYR A 665 10.22 -26.13 13.32
CA TYR A 665 11.30 -27.05 13.01
C TYR A 665 10.87 -28.51 13.18
N THR A 666 11.14 -29.35 12.18
CA THR A 666 10.86 -30.79 12.17
C THR A 666 12.16 -31.59 12.28
N ARG A 667 12.11 -32.74 12.97
CA ARG A 667 13.23 -33.70 13.02
C ARG A 667 13.10 -34.83 12.00
N SER A 668 12.01 -34.85 11.22
CA SER A 668 11.74 -35.88 10.23
C SER A 668 12.55 -35.61 8.95
N PRO A 669 13.50 -36.49 8.57
CA PRO A 669 14.34 -36.28 7.38
C PRO A 669 13.59 -36.56 6.06
N ARG A 670 12.32 -36.97 6.15
CA ARG A 670 11.41 -37.13 5.01
C ARG A 670 10.07 -36.54 5.41
N ILE A 671 9.59 -35.60 4.60
CA ILE A 671 8.31 -34.94 4.84
C ILE A 671 7.47 -34.94 3.56
N ALA A 672 6.15 -35.04 3.73
CA ALA A 672 5.19 -34.88 2.64
C ALA A 672 4.43 -33.57 2.84
N LEU A 673 4.78 -32.56 2.06
CA LEU A 673 4.13 -31.26 2.10
C LEU A 673 2.75 -31.36 1.44
N ARG A 674 1.69 -31.25 2.23
CA ARG A 674 0.29 -31.19 1.78
C ARG A 674 -0.28 -29.82 2.12
N ARG A 675 0.03 -28.81 1.29
CA ARG A 675 -0.38 -27.42 1.51
C ARG A 675 -1.52 -27.05 0.56
N ASP A 676 -2.49 -26.26 1.05
CA ASP A 676 -3.64 -25.84 0.23
C ASP A 676 -3.22 -24.97 -0.96
N VAL A 677 -2.10 -24.24 -0.87
CA VAL A 677 -1.52 -23.50 -2.00
C VAL A 677 -1.25 -24.38 -3.23
N PHE A 678 -0.99 -25.68 -3.04
CA PHE A 678 -0.78 -26.61 -4.16
C PHE A 678 -2.06 -26.95 -4.93
N TRP A 679 -3.25 -26.51 -4.48
CA TRP A 679 -4.45 -26.54 -5.33
C TRP A 679 -4.33 -25.59 -6.53
N LEU A 680 -3.46 -24.58 -6.46
CA LEU A 680 -3.19 -23.71 -7.60
C LEU A 680 -2.24 -24.43 -8.58
N PRO A 681 -2.58 -24.53 -9.88
CA PRO A 681 -1.65 -25.03 -10.86
C PRO A 681 -0.51 -24.03 -11.07
N GLY A 682 0.72 -24.53 -11.20
CA GLY A 682 1.89 -23.69 -11.40
C GLY A 682 3.16 -24.27 -10.80
N THR A 683 4.23 -23.48 -10.86
CA THR A 683 5.51 -23.80 -10.20
C THR A 683 5.57 -23.08 -8.86
N HIS A 684 5.63 -23.86 -7.79
CA HIS A 684 5.73 -23.36 -6.41
C HIS A 684 7.19 -23.32 -5.96
N ARG A 685 7.56 -22.25 -5.26
CA ARG A 685 8.87 -22.06 -4.64
C ARG A 685 8.85 -22.64 -3.23
N ILE A 686 9.67 -23.64 -2.97
CA ILE A 686 9.83 -24.24 -1.63
C ILE A 686 11.22 -23.89 -1.11
N GLU A 687 11.28 -23.26 0.05
CA GLU A 687 12.53 -22.90 0.72
C GLU A 687 12.74 -23.79 1.94
N VAL A 688 13.95 -24.31 2.13
CA VAL A 688 14.30 -25.19 3.25
C VAL A 688 15.60 -24.74 3.89
N ARG A 689 15.63 -24.68 5.22
CA ARG A 689 16.85 -24.43 6.02
C ARG A 689 16.96 -25.41 7.19
N ALA A 690 18.19 -25.73 7.60
CA ALA A 690 18.49 -26.59 8.74
C ALA A 690 19.15 -25.81 9.88
N ARG A 691 19.07 -26.33 11.10
CA ARG A 691 19.90 -25.94 12.25
C ARG A 691 20.27 -27.16 13.09
N GLU A 692 21.25 -27.04 13.98
CA GLU A 692 21.44 -28.05 15.04
C GLU A 692 20.30 -27.99 16.05
N VAL A 693 19.84 -29.15 16.51
CA VAL A 693 18.74 -29.26 17.47
C VAL A 693 18.98 -28.39 18.70
N GLY A 694 18.04 -27.47 18.96
CA GLY A 694 18.08 -26.57 20.11
C GLY A 694 19.17 -25.49 20.05
N LYS A 695 19.74 -25.22 18.87
CA LYS A 695 20.76 -24.16 18.69
C LYS A 695 20.39 -23.20 17.55
N PRO A 696 19.50 -22.22 17.80
CA PRO A 696 19.02 -21.27 16.81
C PRO A 696 20.11 -20.64 15.95
N ARG A 697 21.23 -20.22 16.58
CA ARG A 697 22.36 -19.54 15.95
C ARG A 697 23.16 -20.37 14.94
N THR A 698 22.90 -21.67 14.85
CA THR A 698 23.53 -22.56 13.84
C THR A 698 22.70 -22.68 12.57
N ALA A 699 21.56 -21.99 12.48
CA ALA A 699 20.69 -22.11 11.32
C ALA A 699 21.38 -21.62 10.03
N ASP A 700 21.13 -22.32 8.94
CA ASP A 700 21.60 -21.96 7.61
C ASP A 700 20.99 -20.62 7.17
N PRO A 701 21.80 -19.56 6.94
CA PRO A 701 21.30 -18.27 6.51
C PRO A 701 20.85 -18.26 5.04
N THR A 702 21.23 -19.29 4.26
CA THR A 702 20.97 -19.39 2.82
C THR A 702 20.08 -20.61 2.54
N PRO A 703 18.75 -20.47 2.60
CA PRO A 703 17.87 -21.62 2.40
C PRO A 703 18.03 -22.23 1.01
N VAL A 704 17.93 -23.55 0.93
CA VAL A 704 17.82 -24.29 -0.34
C VAL A 704 16.47 -23.97 -0.97
N VAL A 705 16.50 -23.54 -2.23
CA VAL A 705 15.29 -23.23 -3.01
C VAL A 705 15.00 -24.36 -3.99
N LEU A 706 13.82 -24.95 -3.89
CA LEU A 706 13.31 -26.00 -4.77
C LEU A 706 12.09 -25.47 -5.55
N ALA A 707 11.94 -25.91 -6.79
CA ALA A 707 10.79 -25.58 -7.62
C ALA A 707 9.93 -26.84 -7.81
N ALA A 708 8.69 -26.83 -7.31
CA ALA A 708 7.74 -27.93 -7.44
C ALA A 708 6.61 -27.54 -8.40
N THR A 709 6.47 -28.26 -9.52
CA THR A 709 5.41 -27.97 -10.50
C THR A 709 4.18 -28.84 -10.25
N ILE A 710 3.03 -28.21 -10.03
CA ILE A 710 1.71 -28.83 -9.98
C ILE A 710 1.01 -28.52 -11.31
N ASP A 711 0.87 -29.51 -12.18
CA ASP A 711 0.25 -29.34 -13.50
C ASP A 711 -1.11 -30.04 -13.56
N THR A 712 -2.18 -29.25 -13.68
CA THR A 712 -3.56 -29.76 -13.73
C THR A 712 -4.34 -29.26 -14.95
N VAL A 713 -3.79 -28.34 -15.76
CA VAL A 713 -4.49 -27.66 -16.88
C VAL A 713 -3.58 -27.61 -18.13
N PRO A 714 -4.04 -28.08 -19.32
CA PRO A 714 -3.38 -27.69 -20.56
C PRO A 714 -3.60 -26.18 -20.76
N SER A 715 -2.54 -25.44 -21.09
CA SER A 715 -2.53 -23.98 -21.28
C SER A 715 -3.87 -23.35 -21.68
N LEU A 716 -4.51 -22.63 -20.74
CA LEU A 716 -5.77 -21.89 -20.96
C LEU A 716 -5.69 -20.88 -22.12
N ARG A 717 -4.48 -20.46 -22.53
CA ARG A 717 -4.26 -19.62 -23.72
C ARG A 717 -4.53 -20.32 -25.06
N ALA A 718 -4.51 -21.64 -25.15
CA ALA A 718 -4.70 -22.34 -26.43
C ALA A 718 -6.18 -22.60 -26.77
N GLU A 719 -7.08 -22.63 -25.78
CA GLU A 719 -8.51 -22.90 -25.99
C GLU A 719 -9.39 -21.63 -26.02
N LEU A 720 -9.00 -20.53 -25.36
CA LEU A 720 -9.74 -19.26 -25.45
C LEU A 720 -9.49 -18.49 -26.76
N VAL A 721 -8.39 -18.76 -27.46
CA VAL A 721 -8.11 -18.16 -28.79
C VAL A 721 -8.72 -19.00 -29.93
N SER A 722 -9.32 -20.16 -29.63
CA SER A 722 -9.90 -21.05 -30.65
C SER A 722 -11.40 -21.34 -30.49
N GLN A 723 -12.08 -20.71 -29.53
CA GLN A 723 -13.54 -20.78 -29.44
C GLN A 723 -14.19 -19.48 -29.92
N PRO A 724 -14.91 -19.49 -31.05
CA PRO A 724 -15.85 -18.41 -31.32
C PRO A 724 -16.91 -18.40 -30.22
N ASN A 725 -17.15 -17.20 -29.69
CA ASN A 725 -18.15 -16.83 -28.70
C ASN A 725 -19.43 -17.71 -28.79
N PRO A 726 -19.84 -18.47 -27.74
CA PRO A 726 -21.03 -19.33 -27.81
C PRO A 726 -22.37 -18.59 -27.80
N ARG A 727 -22.40 -17.25 -27.73
CA ARG A 727 -23.64 -16.48 -27.51
C ARG A 727 -24.38 -16.01 -28.78
N ALA A 728 -24.29 -16.76 -29.87
CA ALA A 728 -25.25 -16.67 -30.98
C ALA A 728 -25.35 -18.00 -31.75
N VAL A 729 -25.98 -19.01 -31.16
CA VAL A 729 -26.39 -20.21 -31.92
C VAL A 729 -27.89 -20.41 -31.74
N ILE A 730 -28.65 -19.73 -32.58
CA ILE A 730 -29.98 -20.22 -32.96
C ILE A 730 -29.75 -21.49 -33.77
N GLY A 731 -30.21 -22.63 -33.24
CA GLY A 731 -30.05 -23.92 -33.90
C GLY A 731 -30.76 -23.96 -35.24
N PHE A 732 -30.01 -23.98 -36.34
CA PHE A 732 -30.50 -24.43 -37.65
C PHE A 732 -29.90 -25.79 -37.99
N HIS A 733 -30.70 -26.85 -37.88
CA HIS A 733 -30.32 -28.18 -38.33
C HIS A 733 -30.46 -28.30 -39.85
N GLY A 734 -29.32 -28.37 -40.56
CA GLY A 734 -29.30 -28.76 -41.96
C GLY A 734 -27.90 -28.82 -42.55
N ARG A 735 -27.21 -29.95 -42.42
CA ARG A 735 -25.98 -30.22 -43.18
C ARG A 735 -26.29 -30.48 -44.66
N ALA A 736 -25.59 -29.78 -45.54
CA ALA A 736 -24.86 -30.29 -46.72
C ALA A 736 -23.97 -29.12 -47.19
N GLY A 737 -22.68 -29.20 -47.49
CA GLY A 737 -21.90 -30.24 -48.14
C GLY A 737 -21.02 -29.52 -49.17
N SER A 738 -19.71 -29.73 -49.11
CA SER A 738 -18.72 -29.19 -50.04
C SER A 738 -18.99 -29.67 -51.48
N SER A 739 -19.45 -28.80 -52.37
CA SER A 739 -19.26 -28.87 -53.84
C SER A 739 -19.91 -27.66 -54.51
N GLY A 740 -19.19 -27.00 -55.41
CA GLY A 740 -19.69 -25.83 -56.14
C GLY A 740 -20.84 -26.12 -57.11
N CYS A 741 -21.47 -25.05 -57.59
CA CYS A 741 -22.14 -24.90 -58.87
C CYS A 741 -22.49 -23.41 -59.07
N ASN A 742 -21.97 -22.78 -60.12
CA ASN A 742 -22.66 -22.58 -61.40
C ASN A 742 -23.80 -21.55 -61.34
N CYS A 743 -23.51 -20.35 -61.84
CA CYS A 743 -24.50 -19.46 -62.42
C CYS A 743 -25.34 -20.23 -63.45
N ARG A 744 -26.62 -20.41 -63.15
CA ARG A 744 -27.58 -21.04 -64.06
C ARG A 744 -28.31 -19.93 -64.81
N VAL A 745 -27.76 -19.54 -65.95
CA VAL A 745 -28.51 -18.77 -66.95
C VAL A 745 -29.69 -19.61 -67.43
N GLY A 746 -30.89 -19.02 -67.43
CA GLY A 746 -32.11 -19.64 -67.93
C GLY A 746 -31.91 -20.21 -69.33
N ARG A 747 -32.19 -21.51 -69.47
CA ARG A 747 -32.11 -22.22 -70.74
C ARG A 747 -33.33 -21.88 -71.58
N THR A 748 -33.09 -21.33 -72.77
CA THR A 748 -34.04 -21.28 -73.87
C THR A 748 -34.40 -22.70 -74.32
N SER A 749 -35.66 -22.88 -74.67
CA SER A 749 -36.20 -24.09 -75.28
C SER A 749 -35.81 -24.21 -76.76
N ASP A 750 -35.20 -25.36 -77.07
CA ASP A 750 -35.28 -26.14 -78.33
C ASP A 750 -34.56 -25.67 -79.62
N PRO A 751 -34.24 -26.60 -80.56
CA PRO A 751 -32.88 -26.73 -81.09
C PRO A 751 -32.83 -26.53 -82.61
N ARG A 752 -31.75 -25.95 -83.12
CA ARG A 752 -31.28 -26.17 -84.49
C ARG A 752 -29.83 -25.70 -84.66
N SER A 753 -29.10 -26.49 -85.44
CA SER A 753 -27.87 -26.12 -86.18
C SER A 753 -26.56 -25.95 -85.40
N SER A 754 -25.94 -27.09 -85.11
CA SER A 754 -24.50 -27.28 -85.27
C SER A 754 -24.12 -27.24 -86.76
N ALA A 755 -23.34 -26.24 -87.19
CA ALA A 755 -22.36 -26.25 -88.31
C ALA A 755 -22.24 -24.86 -88.97
N ALA A 756 -21.42 -23.94 -88.43
CA ALA A 756 -20.97 -22.76 -89.19
C ALA A 756 -19.75 -22.00 -88.64
N VAL A 757 -19.12 -22.41 -87.53
CA VAL A 757 -17.99 -21.64 -86.95
C VAL A 757 -16.63 -22.08 -87.50
N ALA A 758 -16.56 -23.18 -88.25
CA ALA A 758 -15.34 -23.58 -88.97
C ALA A 758 -15.08 -22.80 -90.29
N ALA A 759 -15.96 -21.88 -90.69
CA ALA A 759 -15.86 -21.18 -91.99
C ALA A 759 -15.55 -19.67 -91.91
N LEU A 760 -15.64 -19.03 -90.74
CA LEU A 760 -15.47 -17.57 -90.63
C LEU A 760 -14.04 -17.11 -90.28
N PHE A 761 -13.20 -18.01 -89.77
CA PHE A 761 -11.75 -17.74 -89.61
C PHE A 761 -10.98 -17.75 -90.94
N ALA A 762 -11.56 -18.28 -92.02
CA ALA A 762 -10.96 -18.29 -93.36
C ALA A 762 -11.24 -17.02 -94.20
N ALA A 763 -12.13 -16.12 -93.75
CA ALA A 763 -12.53 -14.93 -94.51
C ALA A 763 -11.85 -13.63 -94.04
N ALA A 764 -11.39 -13.54 -92.79
CA ALA A 764 -10.68 -12.35 -92.29
C ALA A 764 -9.23 -12.25 -92.81
N VAL A 765 -8.62 -13.37 -93.20
CA VAL A 765 -7.27 -13.43 -93.80
C VAL A 765 -7.27 -13.00 -95.29
N LEU A 766 -8.45 -12.83 -95.91
CA LEU A 766 -8.59 -12.45 -97.32
C LEU A 766 -8.92 -10.97 -97.56
N VAL A 767 -9.21 -10.16 -96.53
CA VAL A 767 -9.44 -8.71 -96.66
C VAL A 767 -8.16 -7.88 -96.39
N LEU A 768 -7.12 -8.49 -95.82
CA LEU A 768 -5.77 -7.91 -95.72
C LEU A 768 -4.93 -8.01 -97.03
N ARG A 769 -5.56 -8.38 -98.16
CA ARG A 769 -4.99 -8.25 -99.50
C ARG A 769 -5.97 -7.61 -100.47
N ARG A 770 -6.19 -6.28 -100.35
CA ARG A 770 -6.34 -5.31 -101.47
C ARG A 770 -7.11 -4.06 -101.00
N ARG A 771 -6.38 -3.01 -100.65
CA ARG A 771 -6.40 -1.73 -101.38
C ARG A 771 -5.39 -0.75 -100.80
N ARG A 772 -4.21 -0.75 -101.41
CA ARG A 772 -3.36 0.44 -101.56
C ARG A 772 -4.07 1.43 -102.50
N ARG A 773 -3.95 2.73 -102.20
CA ARG A 773 -3.72 3.88 -103.12
C ARG A 773 -4.69 5.06 -102.92
N ARG A 774 -4.21 6.11 -102.22
CA ARG A 774 -4.01 7.51 -102.70
C ARG A 774 -4.37 8.55 -101.64
N GLY A 775 -3.46 9.52 -101.44
CA GLY A 775 -3.78 10.87 -100.94
C GLY A 775 -3.15 11.22 -99.59
N ARG A 776 -2.38 12.31 -99.55
CA ARG A 776 -1.57 12.87 -98.45
C ARG A 776 -2.41 13.67 -97.39
N PRO A 777 -1.81 14.06 -96.23
CA PRO A 777 -2.49 14.45 -94.96
C PRO A 777 -2.60 16.00 -94.78
N PRO A 778 -3.15 16.58 -93.68
CA PRO A 778 -2.43 16.73 -92.38
C PRO A 778 -3.26 16.75 -91.05
N ILE A 779 -2.60 16.33 -89.95
CA ILE A 779 -2.51 16.88 -88.57
C ILE A 779 -3.78 17.41 -87.84
N ALA A 780 -4.18 16.72 -86.75
CA ALA A 780 -4.46 17.21 -85.37
C ALA A 780 -5.21 16.09 -84.59
N ALA A 781 -4.53 15.28 -83.75
CA ALA A 781 -4.40 15.44 -82.29
C ALA A 781 -5.65 14.99 -81.47
N ILE A 782 -5.53 13.78 -80.91
CA ILE A 782 -5.92 13.28 -79.57
C ILE A 782 -7.19 13.85 -78.89
N ALA A 783 -8.02 12.90 -78.40
CA ALA A 783 -9.01 12.97 -77.30
C ALA A 783 -10.50 12.96 -77.67
N ALA A 784 -11.26 12.31 -76.77
CA ALA A 784 -12.72 12.27 -76.60
C ALA A 784 -13.54 11.28 -77.46
N LEU A 785 -13.77 10.10 -76.87
CA LEU A 785 -14.93 9.24 -77.11
C LEU A 785 -15.83 9.34 -75.87
N LEU A 786 -16.90 10.13 -75.94
CA LEU A 786 -17.98 10.15 -74.95
C LEU A 786 -19.34 10.45 -75.62
N ALA A 787 -20.32 9.64 -75.21
CA ALA A 787 -21.78 9.85 -75.20
C ALA A 787 -22.59 9.70 -76.52
N LEU A 788 -23.49 8.68 -76.56
CA LEU A 788 -24.96 8.81 -76.44
C LEU A 788 -25.73 7.58 -76.98
N SER A 789 -26.49 6.90 -76.12
CA SER A 789 -27.90 6.48 -76.35
C SER A 789 -28.42 5.63 -75.16
N GLY A 790 -29.49 6.09 -74.49
CA GLY A 790 -30.31 5.30 -73.55
C GLY A 790 -31.30 4.38 -74.29
N PRO A 791 -32.04 3.47 -73.61
CA PRO A 791 -33.37 3.83 -73.07
C PRO A 791 -33.76 3.02 -71.78
N PRO A 792 -35.06 2.78 -71.49
CA PRO A 792 -35.86 3.32 -70.38
C PRO A 792 -36.01 2.37 -69.16
N GLY A 793 -36.60 2.89 -68.08
CA GLY A 793 -36.79 2.19 -66.82
C GLY A 793 -37.80 1.03 -66.82
N CYS A 794 -37.75 0.29 -65.71
CA CYS A 794 -38.84 -0.53 -65.18
C CYS A 794 -39.22 0.01 -63.80
N SER A 795 -40.49 0.37 -63.65
CA SER A 795 -41.17 0.59 -62.38
C SER A 795 -41.88 -0.70 -61.99
N CYS A 796 -41.80 -1.06 -60.71
CA CYS A 796 -42.79 -1.91 -60.05
C CYS A 796 -43.19 -1.21 -58.74
N ASN A 797 -44.35 -0.54 -58.75
CA ASN A 797 -45.08 -0.26 -57.52
C ASN A 797 -45.81 -1.54 -57.09
N GLY A 798 -45.82 -1.83 -55.78
CA GLY A 798 -46.94 -2.56 -55.17
C GLY A 798 -46.61 -3.79 -54.33
N ASN A 799 -45.62 -3.68 -53.44
CA ASN A 799 -45.65 -4.12 -52.04
C ASN A 799 -44.22 -3.91 -51.54
N ASP A 800 -44.00 -2.91 -50.68
CA ASP A 800 -42.72 -2.70 -50.01
C ASP A 800 -42.49 -3.85 -49.02
N THR A 801 -42.12 -5.02 -49.55
CA THR A 801 -41.38 -5.99 -48.77
C THR A 801 -39.99 -5.40 -48.59
N PRO A 802 -39.53 -5.18 -47.35
CA PRO A 802 -38.16 -4.78 -47.09
C PRO A 802 -37.23 -5.79 -47.81
N SER A 803 -36.39 -5.32 -48.74
CA SER A 803 -35.49 -6.19 -49.50
C SER A 803 -34.11 -6.21 -48.82
N CYS A 804 -33.60 -7.42 -48.55
CA CYS A 804 -32.30 -7.62 -47.93
C CYS A 804 -31.26 -7.94 -49.00
N GLY A 805 -31.05 -6.98 -49.90
CA GLY A 805 -30.30 -7.20 -51.14
C GLY A 805 -31.17 -7.88 -52.21
N ASP A 806 -30.66 -8.97 -52.80
CA ASP A 806 -31.36 -9.76 -53.84
C ASP A 806 -32.39 -10.75 -53.25
N ASP A 807 -32.44 -10.91 -51.93
CA ASP A 807 -33.30 -11.86 -51.20
C ASP A 807 -34.37 -11.15 -50.32
N GLU A 808 -35.42 -11.88 -49.93
CA GLU A 808 -36.41 -11.42 -48.94
C GLU A 808 -35.78 -11.38 -47.54
N CYS A 809 -36.06 -10.30 -46.78
CA CYS A 809 -35.57 -10.19 -45.41
C CYS A 809 -36.13 -11.28 -44.49
N ALA A 810 -35.35 -11.69 -43.50
CA ALA A 810 -35.83 -12.55 -42.44
C ALA A 810 -36.92 -11.83 -41.62
N ASP A 811 -37.91 -12.59 -41.15
CA ASP A 811 -38.88 -12.09 -40.17
C ASP A 811 -38.17 -11.86 -38.83
N GLY A 812 -38.24 -10.65 -38.29
CA GLY A 812 -37.63 -10.28 -37.01
C GLY A 812 -36.99 -8.89 -37.04
N GLN A 813 -36.17 -8.61 -36.04
CA GLN A 813 -35.36 -7.41 -35.91
C GLN A 813 -34.03 -7.76 -35.23
N VAL A 814 -33.05 -6.88 -35.35
CA VAL A 814 -31.83 -6.95 -34.55
C VAL A 814 -32.21 -6.58 -33.11
N GLU A 815 -31.92 -7.46 -32.16
CA GLU A 815 -32.13 -7.18 -30.74
C GLU A 815 -30.91 -6.40 -30.22
N PRO A 816 -31.09 -5.17 -29.69
CA PRO A 816 -29.99 -4.43 -29.10
C PRO A 816 -29.47 -5.16 -27.86
N GLY A 817 -28.15 -5.11 -27.64
CA GLY A 817 -27.58 -5.48 -26.35
C GLY A 817 -27.75 -4.38 -25.31
N PRO A 818 -27.00 -4.44 -24.20
CA PRO A 818 -27.02 -3.38 -23.20
C PRO A 818 -26.54 -2.06 -23.81
N ILE A 819 -27.34 -1.01 -23.64
CA ILE A 819 -27.04 0.37 -24.05
C ILE A 819 -26.93 1.21 -22.78
N GLY A 820 -25.83 1.95 -22.62
CA GLY A 820 -25.72 2.94 -21.54
C GLY A 820 -24.33 3.16 -20.95
N ARG A 821 -23.38 2.26 -21.25
CA ARG A 821 -21.99 2.44 -20.80
C ARG A 821 -21.39 3.70 -21.40
N TRP A 822 -20.54 4.35 -20.60
CA TRP A 822 -19.89 5.61 -20.91
C TRP A 822 -20.82 6.75 -21.34
N SER A 823 -22.09 6.70 -20.92
CA SER A 823 -23.09 7.65 -21.41
C SER A 823 -22.82 9.10 -21.01
N ASP A 824 -23.34 10.02 -21.82
CA ASP A 824 -23.39 11.45 -21.53
C ASP A 824 -24.78 12.01 -21.86
N LEU A 825 -25.21 13.03 -21.12
CA LEU A 825 -26.58 13.56 -21.16
C LEU A 825 -26.55 15.04 -21.53
N ALA A 826 -27.39 15.47 -22.48
CA ALA A 826 -27.54 16.87 -22.83
C ALA A 826 -29.02 17.27 -22.98
N THR A 827 -29.32 18.53 -22.67
CA THR A 827 -30.64 19.12 -22.87
C THR A 827 -30.53 20.58 -23.26
N ASP A 828 -31.39 21.04 -24.17
CA ASP A 828 -31.58 22.46 -24.49
C ASP A 828 -32.93 23.00 -23.99
N GLY A 829 -33.64 22.18 -23.18
CA GLY A 829 -34.97 22.45 -22.65
C GLY A 829 -36.11 22.08 -23.61
N SER A 830 -35.84 21.91 -24.91
CA SER A 830 -36.82 21.43 -25.90
C SER A 830 -36.63 19.96 -26.25
N ARG A 831 -35.38 19.50 -26.28
CA ARG A 831 -34.96 18.13 -26.53
C ARG A 831 -33.97 17.71 -25.46
N THR A 832 -34.08 16.46 -25.01
CA THR A 832 -33.13 15.83 -24.10
C THR A 832 -32.64 14.56 -24.77
N VAL A 833 -31.32 14.43 -24.90
CA VAL A 833 -30.66 13.32 -25.59
C VAL A 833 -29.52 12.77 -24.75
N LEU A 834 -29.24 11.50 -24.92
CA LEU A 834 -28.12 10.81 -24.31
C LEU A 834 -27.29 10.13 -25.40
N SER A 835 -25.97 10.23 -25.36
CA SER A 835 -25.11 9.34 -26.13
C SER A 835 -24.68 8.17 -25.26
N ALA A 836 -24.58 6.97 -25.83
CA ALA A 836 -24.18 5.77 -25.13
C ALA A 836 -23.49 4.77 -26.05
N TYR A 837 -22.69 3.91 -25.44
CA TYR A 837 -22.14 2.73 -26.07
C TYR A 837 -23.10 1.53 -25.97
N GLU A 838 -23.20 0.76 -27.04
CA GLU A 838 -23.88 -0.53 -27.08
C GLU A 838 -22.86 -1.67 -27.08
N GLU A 839 -22.95 -2.55 -26.07
CA GLU A 839 -21.86 -3.46 -25.74
C GLU A 839 -21.75 -4.71 -26.63
N THR A 840 -22.85 -5.15 -27.24
CA THR A 840 -22.86 -6.44 -27.95
C THR A 840 -22.37 -6.33 -29.39
N LEU A 841 -22.70 -5.24 -30.06
CA LEU A 841 -22.35 -4.95 -31.45
C LEU A 841 -21.26 -3.89 -31.57
N GLY A 842 -20.98 -3.15 -30.49
CA GLY A 842 -19.92 -2.15 -30.43
C GLY A 842 -20.30 -0.83 -31.08
N ASP A 843 -21.58 -0.45 -31.02
CA ASP A 843 -22.10 0.71 -31.74
C ASP A 843 -22.18 1.97 -30.86
N LEU A 844 -22.03 3.14 -31.49
CA LEU A 844 -22.43 4.42 -30.89
C LEU A 844 -23.93 4.60 -31.08
N VAL A 845 -24.64 4.83 -29.97
CA VAL A 845 -26.08 5.06 -29.96
C VAL A 845 -26.38 6.44 -29.39
N VAL A 846 -27.32 7.16 -30.01
CA VAL A 846 -27.94 8.35 -29.44
C VAL A 846 -29.39 8.02 -29.09
N VAL A 847 -29.75 8.27 -27.84
CA VAL A 847 -31.04 7.95 -27.24
C VAL A 847 -31.80 9.24 -27.00
N ASP A 848 -32.91 9.42 -27.71
CA ASP A 848 -33.85 10.49 -27.46
C ASP A 848 -34.74 10.16 -26.25
N VAL A 849 -34.96 11.15 -25.38
CA VAL A 849 -35.82 11.01 -24.21
C VAL A 849 -37.19 11.62 -24.51
N ASP A 850 -38.18 10.78 -24.85
CA ASP A 850 -39.57 11.18 -25.10
C ASP A 850 -40.47 10.80 -23.92
N GLY A 851 -40.68 11.76 -23.01
CA GLY A 851 -41.37 11.49 -21.75
C GLY A 851 -40.57 10.54 -20.87
N ASP A 852 -41.08 9.31 -20.72
CA ASP A 852 -40.42 8.20 -20.01
C ASP A 852 -39.86 7.13 -20.98
N GLU A 853 -40.07 7.29 -22.29
CA GLU A 853 -39.60 6.37 -23.33
C GLU A 853 -38.18 6.75 -23.79
N LEU A 854 -37.32 5.75 -23.92
CA LEU A 854 -35.96 5.87 -24.46
C LEU A 854 -35.97 5.38 -25.90
N VAL A 855 -35.66 6.26 -26.85
CA VAL A 855 -35.71 5.94 -28.30
C VAL A 855 -34.28 5.90 -28.85
N PRO A 856 -33.64 4.71 -28.96
CA PRO A 856 -32.27 4.59 -29.44
C PRO A 856 -32.16 4.69 -30.95
N THR A 857 -31.15 5.42 -31.42
CA THR A 857 -30.74 5.53 -32.83
C THR A 857 -29.26 5.19 -32.95
N VAL A 858 -28.93 4.20 -33.78
CA VAL A 858 -27.53 3.84 -34.07
C VAL A 858 -26.91 4.90 -34.98
N VAL A 859 -25.78 5.46 -34.56
CA VAL A 859 -25.09 6.56 -35.25
C VAL A 859 -23.86 6.08 -35.99
N ASP A 860 -23.03 5.23 -35.37
CA ASP A 860 -21.79 4.69 -35.94
C ASP A 860 -21.60 3.24 -35.46
N GLY A 861 -20.74 2.47 -36.13
CA GLY A 861 -20.43 1.07 -35.80
C GLY A 861 -21.09 0.04 -36.73
N VAL A 862 -22.02 0.47 -37.59
CA VAL A 862 -22.61 -0.40 -38.62
C VAL A 862 -21.63 -0.57 -39.80
N PRO A 863 -21.26 -1.80 -40.19
CA PRO A 863 -20.39 -2.00 -41.33
C PRO A 863 -21.02 -1.48 -42.63
N ALA A 864 -20.34 -0.58 -43.33
CA ALA A 864 -20.87 0.09 -44.52
C ALA A 864 -21.23 -0.86 -45.68
N ASP A 865 -20.58 -2.03 -45.76
CA ASP A 865 -20.76 -3.02 -46.83
C ASP A 865 -21.61 -4.23 -46.42
N ALA A 866 -22.15 -4.27 -45.20
CA ALA A 866 -22.96 -5.39 -44.73
C ALA A 866 -24.38 -5.34 -45.31
N ALA A 867 -24.88 -6.48 -45.78
CA ALA A 867 -26.26 -6.61 -46.21
C ALA A 867 -27.16 -6.80 -44.98
N PRO A 868 -28.34 -6.14 -44.92
CA PRO A 868 -29.26 -6.33 -43.81
C PRO A 868 -29.79 -7.77 -43.82
N THR A 869 -29.96 -8.35 -42.63
CA THR A 869 -30.60 -9.65 -42.43
C THR A 869 -32.10 -9.50 -42.19
N TYR A 870 -32.49 -8.45 -41.46
CA TYR A 870 -33.88 -8.07 -41.17
C TYR A 870 -34.30 -6.83 -41.94
N ALA A 871 -35.58 -6.46 -41.84
CA ALA A 871 -36.13 -5.31 -42.53
C ALA A 871 -35.33 -4.01 -42.24
N PRO A 872 -34.91 -3.23 -43.26
CA PRO A 872 -34.06 -2.04 -43.05
C PRO A 872 -34.68 -0.88 -42.26
N ASN A 873 -35.96 -0.95 -41.92
CA ASN A 873 -36.64 0.00 -41.04
C ASN A 873 -36.63 -0.42 -39.56
N THR A 874 -35.92 -1.49 -39.21
CA THR A 874 -35.73 -1.95 -37.83
C THR A 874 -34.41 -1.43 -37.24
N TYR A 875 -34.14 -1.77 -35.97
CA TYR A 875 -32.89 -1.41 -35.30
C TYR A 875 -31.66 -1.73 -36.18
N ARG A 876 -30.69 -0.82 -36.19
CA ARG A 876 -29.43 -0.94 -36.96
C ARG A 876 -29.62 -1.16 -38.47
N GLY A 877 -30.76 -0.73 -39.02
CA GLY A 877 -31.10 -0.98 -40.42
C GLY A 877 -31.19 -2.47 -40.77
N GLY A 878 -31.45 -3.34 -39.78
CA GLY A 878 -31.55 -4.79 -39.96
C GLY A 878 -30.22 -5.54 -40.07
N VAL A 879 -29.08 -4.88 -39.89
CA VAL A 879 -27.73 -5.48 -39.99
C VAL A 879 -27.33 -6.14 -38.66
N VAL A 880 -27.00 -7.43 -38.69
CA VAL A 880 -26.65 -8.21 -37.49
C VAL A 880 -25.13 -8.32 -37.28
N GLU A 881 -24.35 -8.05 -38.32
CA GLU A 881 -22.89 -8.19 -38.32
C GLU A 881 -22.24 -7.08 -37.49
N PRO A 882 -21.48 -7.38 -36.42
CA PRO A 882 -20.78 -6.35 -35.65
C PRO A 882 -19.75 -5.63 -36.53
N GLY A 883 -19.58 -4.32 -36.32
CA GLY A 883 -18.58 -3.52 -37.02
C GLY A 883 -17.41 -3.16 -36.12
N ASP A 884 -16.89 -1.95 -36.30
CA ASP A 884 -15.85 -1.41 -35.44
C ASP A 884 -16.44 -1.06 -34.06
N ASP A 885 -15.68 -1.30 -33.00
CA ASP A 885 -16.03 -0.97 -31.62
C ASP A 885 -15.89 0.54 -31.39
N VAL A 886 -17.01 1.25 -31.47
CA VAL A 886 -17.11 2.71 -31.42
C VAL A 886 -18.15 3.16 -30.42
N GLY A 887 -17.95 4.35 -29.83
CA GLY A 887 -18.90 4.98 -28.91
C GLY A 887 -18.46 4.99 -27.46
N ALA A 888 -17.27 4.48 -27.17
CA ALA A 888 -16.69 4.51 -25.83
C ALA A 888 -16.31 5.92 -25.37
N TRP A 889 -16.38 6.17 -24.06
CA TRP A 889 -16.15 7.49 -23.43
C TRP A 889 -16.82 8.65 -24.18
N THR A 890 -18.08 8.48 -24.57
CA THR A 890 -18.79 9.48 -25.38
C THR A 890 -19.14 10.74 -24.58
N SER A 891 -19.20 11.87 -25.27
CA SER A 891 -19.76 13.13 -24.76
C SER A 891 -20.64 13.81 -25.79
N ILE A 892 -21.76 14.39 -25.34
CA ILE A 892 -22.81 14.96 -26.18
C ILE A 892 -23.13 16.40 -25.80
N ALA A 893 -23.37 17.23 -26.81
CA ALA A 893 -23.87 18.59 -26.64
C ALA A 893 -24.95 18.89 -27.68
N LEU A 894 -25.93 19.72 -27.31
CA LEU A 894 -26.97 20.19 -28.21
C LEU A 894 -26.69 21.60 -28.69
N ARG A 895 -26.96 21.85 -29.97
CA ARG A 895 -27.00 23.19 -30.56
C ARG A 895 -28.17 23.29 -31.51
N ASP A 896 -29.08 24.22 -31.23
CA ASP A 896 -30.30 24.43 -32.01
C ASP A 896 -31.12 23.12 -32.23
N GLY A 897 -31.21 22.28 -31.19
CA GLY A 897 -31.89 20.99 -31.23
C GLY A 897 -31.13 19.83 -31.90
N LEU A 898 -29.95 20.09 -32.49
CA LEU A 898 -29.12 19.06 -33.15
C LEU A 898 -28.03 18.54 -32.22
N ALA A 899 -27.81 17.23 -32.24
CA ALA A 899 -26.79 16.56 -31.45
C ALA A 899 -25.40 16.64 -32.07
N HIS A 900 -24.42 16.91 -31.21
CA HIS A 900 -22.99 16.88 -31.49
C HIS A 900 -22.36 15.87 -30.52
N VAL A 901 -21.63 14.89 -31.03
CA VAL A 901 -21.11 13.77 -30.23
C VAL A 901 -19.62 13.58 -30.49
N ALA A 902 -18.82 13.57 -29.43
CA ALA A 902 -17.44 13.11 -29.45
C ALA A 902 -17.36 11.71 -28.83
N TYR A 903 -16.53 10.83 -29.35
CA TYR A 903 -16.44 9.45 -28.86
C TYR A 903 -15.15 8.78 -29.32
N GLN A 904 -14.75 7.73 -28.60
CA GLN A 904 -13.64 6.88 -28.99
C GLN A 904 -14.08 5.77 -29.96
N ASP A 905 -13.23 5.55 -30.95
CA ASP A 905 -13.13 4.32 -31.73
C ASP A 905 -12.04 3.45 -31.11
N ARG A 906 -12.44 2.40 -30.39
CA ARG A 906 -11.54 1.50 -29.68
C ARG A 906 -10.80 0.58 -30.64
N THR A 907 -11.46 0.18 -31.74
CA THR A 907 -10.85 -0.66 -32.79
C THR A 907 -9.64 0.01 -33.42
N HIS A 908 -9.74 1.32 -33.71
CA HIS A 908 -8.68 2.07 -34.36
C HIS A 908 -7.85 2.94 -33.40
N GLY A 909 -8.20 2.98 -32.11
CA GLY A 909 -7.54 3.81 -31.11
C GLY A 909 -7.62 5.30 -31.44
N ALA A 910 -8.77 5.78 -31.92
CA ALA A 910 -8.94 7.12 -32.48
C ALA A 910 -10.09 7.90 -31.81
N LEU A 911 -9.97 9.22 -31.79
CA LEU A 911 -11.07 10.11 -31.44
C LEU A 911 -11.90 10.41 -32.70
N LYS A 912 -13.22 10.18 -32.62
CA LYS A 912 -14.18 10.50 -33.67
C LYS A 912 -15.19 11.55 -33.21
N TYR A 913 -15.82 12.17 -34.20
CA TYR A 913 -16.86 13.16 -33.99
C TYR A 913 -18.01 12.92 -34.96
N ALA A 914 -19.22 12.92 -34.42
CA ALA A 914 -20.47 12.79 -35.14
C ALA A 914 -21.33 14.04 -34.91
N ARG A 915 -22.01 14.50 -35.96
CA ARG A 915 -22.97 15.60 -35.88
C ARG A 915 -24.23 15.27 -36.64
N GLU A 916 -25.37 15.51 -36.00
CA GLU A 916 -26.69 15.39 -36.61
C GLU A 916 -26.92 16.51 -37.65
N LEU A 917 -27.37 16.13 -38.84
CA LEU A 917 -27.68 17.03 -39.96
C LEU A 917 -29.18 17.35 -40.06
N GLY A 918 -30.02 16.62 -39.33
CA GLY A 918 -31.48 16.60 -39.43
C GLY A 918 -32.00 15.35 -40.15
N ASP A 919 -33.29 15.03 -39.96
CA ASP A 919 -33.98 13.88 -40.59
C ASP A 919 -33.35 12.50 -40.32
N GLY A 920 -32.51 12.37 -39.28
CA GLY A 920 -31.80 11.13 -38.92
C GLY A 920 -30.44 10.94 -39.60
N ASP A 921 -29.97 11.91 -40.39
CA ASP A 921 -28.66 11.86 -41.05
C ASP A 921 -27.54 12.39 -40.14
N TRP A 922 -26.34 11.79 -40.28
CA TRP A 922 -25.15 12.12 -39.47
C TRP A 922 -23.92 12.40 -40.35
N SER A 923 -23.12 13.38 -39.94
CA SER A 923 -21.77 13.62 -40.45
C SER A 923 -20.76 13.07 -39.46
N ILE A 924 -19.94 12.11 -39.89
CA ILE A 924 -18.99 11.39 -39.04
C ILE A 924 -17.58 11.46 -39.63
N HIS A 925 -16.59 11.81 -38.81
CA HIS A 925 -15.18 11.77 -39.21
C HIS A 925 -14.25 11.59 -38.01
N THR A 926 -13.04 11.11 -38.29
CA THR A 926 -11.94 11.04 -37.32
C THR A 926 -11.39 12.45 -37.04
N VAL A 927 -11.20 12.78 -35.77
CA VAL A 927 -10.59 14.03 -35.31
C VAL A 927 -9.09 13.84 -35.05
N ASP A 928 -8.73 12.77 -34.36
CA ASP A 928 -7.34 12.45 -33.98
C ASP A 928 -7.12 10.93 -34.02
N ALA A 929 -5.96 10.49 -34.48
CA ALA A 929 -5.57 9.08 -34.62
C ALA A 929 -4.04 8.89 -34.50
N ASP A 930 -3.38 9.70 -33.67
CA ASP A 930 -1.91 9.80 -33.54
C ASP A 930 -1.24 8.63 -32.77
N GLY A 931 -1.64 7.39 -33.05
CA GLY A 931 -1.08 6.18 -32.42
C GLY A 931 -1.45 6.01 -30.93
N GLY A 932 -1.32 4.79 -30.41
CA GLY A 932 -1.77 4.46 -29.05
C GLY A 932 -3.29 4.36 -28.92
N GLN A 933 -3.82 4.60 -27.73
CA GLN A 933 -5.26 4.68 -27.47
C GLN A 933 -5.65 6.14 -27.30
N VAL A 934 -6.34 6.70 -28.30
CA VAL A 934 -6.73 8.12 -28.33
C VAL A 934 -8.24 8.25 -28.13
N GLY A 935 -8.67 9.26 -27.36
CA GLY A 935 -10.09 9.60 -27.21
C GLY A 935 -10.72 9.16 -25.89
N LEU A 936 -9.92 8.68 -24.92
CA LEU A 936 -10.44 8.28 -23.60
C LEU A 936 -10.96 9.52 -22.85
N TYR A 937 -12.01 9.32 -22.06
CA TYR A 937 -12.68 10.36 -21.26
C TYR A 937 -13.01 11.62 -22.08
N ALA A 938 -13.51 11.47 -23.32
CA ALA A 938 -13.82 12.61 -24.16
C ALA A 938 -14.85 13.54 -23.47
N SER A 939 -14.60 14.84 -23.52
CA SER A 939 -15.48 15.86 -22.98
C SER A 939 -15.66 16.98 -24.00
N LEU A 940 -16.89 17.10 -24.48
CA LEU A 940 -17.31 18.03 -25.52
C LEU A 940 -17.95 19.27 -24.89
N ALA A 941 -17.50 20.45 -25.31
CA ALA A 941 -18.18 21.71 -25.00
C ALA A 941 -18.31 22.57 -26.26
N LEU A 942 -19.37 23.37 -26.31
CA LEU A 942 -19.56 24.35 -27.38
C LEU A 942 -18.95 25.69 -26.97
N GLN A 943 -18.03 26.19 -27.79
CA GLN A 943 -17.46 27.53 -27.61
C GLN A 943 -18.55 28.61 -27.78
N PRO A 944 -18.32 29.85 -27.30
CA PRO A 944 -19.26 30.96 -27.52
C PRO A 944 -19.60 31.23 -29.01
N SER A 945 -18.73 30.83 -29.94
CA SER A 945 -18.95 30.89 -31.38
C SER A 945 -19.89 29.80 -31.92
N GLY A 946 -20.28 28.83 -31.09
CA GLY A 946 -20.98 27.61 -31.48
C GLY A 946 -20.07 26.51 -32.06
N ALA A 947 -18.74 26.72 -32.08
CA ALA A 947 -17.77 25.72 -32.53
C ALA A 947 -17.47 24.68 -31.43
N PRO A 948 -17.51 23.38 -31.75
CA PRO A 948 -17.18 22.35 -30.76
C PRO A 948 -15.70 22.39 -30.37
N ALA A 949 -15.43 22.08 -29.11
CA ALA A 949 -14.11 21.80 -28.58
C ALA A 949 -14.19 20.50 -27.77
N ILE A 950 -13.14 19.68 -27.84
CA ILE A 950 -13.10 18.34 -27.24
C ILE A 950 -11.81 18.20 -26.45
N ALA A 951 -11.91 18.02 -25.13
CA ALA A 951 -10.79 17.57 -24.31
C ALA A 951 -10.81 16.03 -24.22
N TYR A 952 -9.65 15.39 -24.30
CA TYR A 952 -9.55 13.94 -24.28
C TYR A 952 -8.15 13.49 -23.89
N LEU A 953 -8.06 12.27 -23.37
CA LEU A 953 -6.81 11.61 -23.02
C LEU A 953 -6.33 10.72 -24.18
N ALA A 954 -5.03 10.77 -24.44
CA ALA A 954 -4.33 9.89 -25.36
C ALA A 954 -3.21 9.16 -24.60
N ILE A 955 -3.23 7.83 -24.56
CA ILE A 955 -2.25 7.02 -23.82
C ILE A 955 -1.50 6.05 -24.74
N GLY A 956 -0.31 5.65 -24.31
CA GLY A 956 0.54 4.73 -25.09
C GLY A 956 1.22 5.42 -26.26
N ILE A 957 1.37 6.75 -26.23
CA ILE A 957 2.10 7.50 -27.25
C ILE A 957 3.59 7.13 -27.16
N ASP A 958 4.16 6.62 -28.25
CA ASP A 958 5.56 6.22 -28.31
C ASP A 958 6.47 7.47 -28.29
N ASP A 959 7.45 7.48 -27.40
CA ASP A 959 8.45 8.55 -27.32
C ASP A 959 9.61 8.37 -28.32
N GLY A 960 9.61 7.26 -29.07
CA GLY A 960 10.64 6.89 -30.04
C GLY A 960 11.89 6.25 -29.41
N ALA A 961 11.91 6.07 -28.09
CA ALA A 961 12.94 5.37 -27.32
C ALA A 961 12.39 4.12 -26.61
N GLY A 962 11.17 3.69 -26.95
CA GLY A 962 10.48 2.56 -26.32
C GLY A 962 9.71 2.93 -25.06
N GLY A 963 9.77 4.19 -24.61
CA GLY A 963 8.91 4.70 -23.55
C GLY A 963 7.48 4.92 -24.05
N ARG A 964 6.54 5.08 -23.11
CA ARG A 964 5.15 5.39 -23.38
C ARG A 964 4.76 6.68 -22.67
N ARG A 965 3.86 7.45 -23.27
CA ARG A 965 3.39 8.73 -22.73
C ARG A 965 1.87 8.79 -22.68
N ALA A 966 1.38 9.53 -21.70
CA ALA A 966 -0.02 9.95 -21.61
C ALA A 966 -0.10 11.45 -21.84
N GLN A 967 -1.07 11.88 -22.65
CA GLN A 967 -1.27 13.25 -23.07
C GLN A 967 -2.73 13.66 -22.92
N LEU A 968 -2.97 14.71 -22.15
CA LEU A 968 -4.24 15.44 -22.22
C LEU A 968 -4.19 16.36 -23.44
N ARG A 969 -5.14 16.22 -24.36
CA ARG A 969 -5.22 17.00 -25.59
C ARG A 969 -6.52 17.79 -25.65
N LEU A 970 -6.48 18.94 -26.33
CA LEU A 970 -7.65 19.76 -26.64
C LEU A 970 -7.75 19.95 -28.16
N ALA A 971 -8.80 19.38 -28.77
CA ALA A 971 -9.17 19.63 -30.15
C ALA A 971 -10.17 20.79 -30.23
N ARG A 972 -9.89 21.80 -31.07
CA ARG A 972 -10.76 22.96 -31.27
C ARG A 972 -11.16 23.07 -32.73
N ALA A 973 -12.46 23.07 -32.99
CA ALA A 973 -12.97 23.30 -34.33
C ALA A 973 -12.83 24.78 -34.72
N SER A 974 -12.44 25.01 -35.96
CA SER A 974 -12.35 26.34 -36.58
C SER A 974 -13.70 26.91 -37.01
N SER A 975 -14.74 26.07 -37.06
CA SER A 975 -16.10 26.46 -37.41
C SER A 975 -17.13 25.73 -36.55
N ALA A 976 -18.37 26.22 -36.59
CA ALA A 976 -19.51 25.65 -35.90
C ALA A 976 -19.89 24.25 -36.44
N ASP A 977 -19.49 23.96 -37.68
CA ASP A 977 -19.94 22.84 -38.49
C ASP A 977 -18.73 22.11 -39.12
N PRO A 978 -17.81 21.54 -38.32
CA PRO A 978 -16.65 20.85 -38.85
C PRO A 978 -17.10 19.64 -39.68
N SER A 979 -16.50 19.47 -40.86
CA SER A 979 -16.82 18.44 -41.85
C SER A 979 -15.69 17.43 -42.08
N GLY A 980 -14.53 17.64 -41.44
CA GLY A 980 -13.41 16.71 -41.53
C GLY A 980 -12.23 17.07 -40.62
N PRO A 981 -11.16 16.26 -40.67
CA PRO A 981 -9.99 16.42 -39.79
C PRO A 981 -9.30 17.78 -39.91
N GLY A 982 -9.28 18.38 -41.11
CA GLY A 982 -8.63 19.67 -41.37
C GLY A 982 -9.30 20.88 -40.71
N ASP A 983 -10.50 20.70 -40.15
CA ASP A 983 -11.23 21.77 -39.45
C ASP A 983 -10.81 21.90 -37.97
N TRP A 984 -9.96 21.00 -37.48
CA TRP A 984 -9.54 20.91 -36.08
C TRP A 984 -8.09 21.36 -35.86
N THR A 985 -7.87 22.08 -34.77
CA THR A 985 -6.53 22.32 -34.22
C THR A 985 -6.41 21.54 -32.92
N ILE A 986 -5.36 20.72 -32.79
CA ILE A 986 -5.11 19.90 -31.60
C ILE A 986 -3.90 20.46 -30.87
N ASP A 987 -4.09 20.78 -29.60
CA ASP A 987 -3.03 21.20 -28.70
C ASP A 987 -2.82 20.16 -27.59
N THR A 988 -1.57 19.83 -27.28
CA THR A 988 -1.21 19.04 -26.10
C THR A 988 -1.21 19.95 -24.87
N VAL A 989 -2.06 19.63 -23.90
CA VAL A 989 -2.25 20.38 -22.64
C VAL A 989 -1.30 19.86 -21.56
N GLU A 990 -1.26 18.54 -21.40
CA GLU A 990 -0.35 17.82 -20.50
C GLU A 990 0.37 16.72 -21.28
N ASP A 991 1.59 16.38 -20.89
CA ASP A 991 2.40 15.35 -21.52
C ASP A 991 3.33 14.72 -20.49
N VAL A 992 3.02 13.51 -20.03
CA VAL A 992 3.75 12.81 -18.96
C VAL A 992 4.22 11.43 -19.40
N PRO A 993 5.44 10.99 -19.02
CA PRO A 993 5.86 9.61 -19.23
C PRO A 993 5.04 8.67 -18.34
N VAL A 994 4.71 7.49 -18.86
CA VAL A 994 3.96 6.44 -18.14
C VAL A 994 4.64 5.08 -18.32
N PRO A 995 4.45 4.14 -17.38
CA PRO A 995 4.93 2.77 -17.53
C PRO A 995 4.38 2.12 -18.80
N CYS A 996 5.16 1.25 -19.43
CA CYS A 996 4.73 0.54 -20.64
C CYS A 996 3.77 -0.64 -20.39
N THR A 997 3.43 -0.96 -19.14
CA THR A 997 2.60 -2.13 -18.79
C THR A 997 1.27 -2.07 -19.54
N GLY A 998 1.01 -3.05 -20.40
CA GLY A 998 -0.21 -3.11 -21.21
C GLY A 998 -0.27 -2.13 -22.40
N LEU A 999 0.77 -1.33 -22.63
CA LEU A 999 0.83 -0.29 -23.68
C LEU A 999 1.86 -0.59 -24.79
N CYS A 1000 2.46 -1.79 -24.78
CA CYS A 1000 3.40 -2.20 -25.81
C CYS A 1000 2.70 -2.66 -27.10
N GLY A 1001 3.36 -2.43 -28.24
CA GLY A 1001 2.80 -2.82 -29.52
C GLY A 1001 2.79 -4.34 -29.71
N THR A 1002 2.12 -4.79 -30.76
CA THR A 1002 2.09 -6.21 -31.12
C THR A 1002 3.50 -6.77 -31.32
N GLY A 1003 3.86 -7.81 -30.54
CA GLY A 1003 5.19 -8.44 -30.60
C GLY A 1003 6.25 -7.78 -29.70
N GLU A 1004 5.86 -6.81 -28.87
CA GLU A 1004 6.71 -6.18 -27.87
C GLU A 1004 6.25 -6.53 -26.44
N VAL A 1005 7.18 -6.45 -25.50
CA VAL A 1005 6.95 -6.67 -24.06
C VAL A 1005 7.49 -5.52 -23.24
N CYS A 1006 6.84 -5.24 -22.11
CA CYS A 1006 7.28 -4.20 -21.18
C CYS A 1006 8.37 -4.75 -20.25
N VAL A 1007 9.60 -4.26 -20.40
CA VAL A 1007 10.74 -4.71 -19.59
C VAL A 1007 10.69 -4.08 -18.19
N THR A 1008 10.62 -4.89 -17.13
CA THR A 1008 10.40 -4.40 -15.75
C THR A 1008 11.49 -3.44 -15.27
N ALA A 1009 12.74 -3.67 -15.68
CA ALA A 1009 13.88 -2.88 -15.21
C ALA A 1009 13.94 -1.47 -15.85
N SER A 1010 13.54 -1.35 -17.11
CA SER A 1010 13.61 -0.08 -17.85
C SER A 1010 12.26 0.62 -18.00
N MET A 1011 11.16 -0.11 -17.79
CA MET A 1011 9.79 0.33 -18.09
C MET A 1011 9.64 0.84 -19.53
N THR A 1012 10.32 0.17 -20.47
CA THR A 1012 10.24 0.43 -21.91
C THR A 1012 9.79 -0.83 -22.68
N CYS A 1013 9.05 -0.62 -23.76
CA CYS A 1013 8.71 -1.69 -24.68
C CYS A 1013 9.95 -2.14 -25.46
N ALA A 1014 10.11 -3.45 -25.55
CA ALA A 1014 11.16 -4.08 -26.32
C ALA A 1014 10.58 -5.22 -27.18
N PRO A 1015 11.08 -5.42 -28.42
CA PRO A 1015 10.62 -6.51 -29.26
C PRO A 1015 11.01 -7.86 -28.67
N VAL A 1016 10.07 -8.82 -28.72
CA VAL A 1016 10.35 -10.22 -28.40
C VAL A 1016 11.02 -10.87 -29.61
N ASP A 1017 12.14 -11.54 -29.41
CA ASP A 1017 12.86 -12.23 -30.47
C ASP A 1017 13.19 -13.69 -30.10
N ALA A 1018 13.58 -14.50 -31.08
CA ALA A 1018 13.83 -15.93 -30.89
C ALA A 1018 15.33 -16.26 -30.68
N SER A 1019 16.14 -15.29 -30.26
CA SER A 1019 17.61 -15.46 -30.21
C SER A 1019 18.13 -16.15 -28.94
N CYS A 1020 17.27 -16.37 -27.94
CA CYS A 1020 17.60 -17.10 -26.73
C CYS A 1020 17.75 -18.59 -27.01
N THR A 1021 18.78 -19.21 -26.41
CA THR A 1021 19.08 -20.64 -26.58
C THR A 1021 18.33 -21.54 -25.59
N GLU A 1022 17.71 -20.96 -24.56
CA GLU A 1022 16.92 -21.61 -23.52
C GLU A 1022 15.51 -21.01 -23.48
N ASP A 1023 14.50 -21.84 -23.13
CA ASP A 1023 13.13 -21.36 -22.95
C ASP A 1023 13.08 -20.46 -21.71
N CYS A 1024 12.63 -19.21 -21.90
CA CYS A 1024 12.50 -18.27 -20.80
C CYS A 1024 11.39 -18.73 -19.85
N GLY A 1025 11.68 -18.71 -18.53
CA GLY A 1025 10.71 -19.09 -17.50
C GLY A 1025 9.55 -18.09 -17.39
N SER A 1026 8.50 -18.47 -16.65
CA SER A 1026 7.33 -17.62 -16.39
C SER A 1026 7.73 -16.24 -15.85
N GLY A 1027 7.20 -15.17 -16.45
CA GLY A 1027 7.54 -13.79 -16.10
C GLY A 1027 8.79 -13.23 -16.76
N SER A 1028 9.35 -13.94 -17.73
CA SER A 1028 10.47 -13.48 -18.55
C SER A 1028 10.26 -13.81 -20.01
N GLU A 1029 10.75 -12.95 -20.90
CA GLU A 1029 10.69 -13.13 -22.35
C GLU A 1029 12.06 -12.89 -22.98
N CYS A 1030 12.25 -13.44 -24.18
CA CYS A 1030 13.52 -13.29 -24.88
C CYS A 1030 13.64 -11.91 -25.52
N VAL A 1031 14.57 -11.11 -24.98
CA VAL A 1031 14.85 -9.75 -25.46
C VAL A 1031 16.35 -9.63 -25.70
N ALA A 1032 16.74 -9.38 -26.95
CA ALA A 1032 18.14 -9.20 -27.36
C ALA A 1032 19.07 -10.38 -26.95
N GLY A 1033 18.54 -11.60 -26.97
CA GLY A 1033 19.29 -12.83 -26.70
C GLY A 1033 19.47 -13.17 -25.23
N ALA A 1034 18.77 -12.48 -24.32
CA ALA A 1034 18.72 -12.79 -22.91
C ALA A 1034 17.26 -12.91 -22.42
N CYS A 1035 16.99 -13.90 -21.57
CA CYS A 1035 15.70 -13.98 -20.86
C CYS A 1035 15.61 -12.82 -19.87
N THR A 1036 14.76 -11.85 -20.21
CA THR A 1036 14.61 -10.59 -19.50
C THR A 1036 13.29 -10.58 -18.75
N ALA A 1037 13.30 -10.16 -17.48
CA ALA A 1037 12.09 -10.04 -16.69
C ALA A 1037 11.14 -9.01 -17.32
N ILE A 1038 9.88 -9.41 -17.49
CA ILE A 1038 8.83 -8.56 -18.06
C ILE A 1038 7.77 -8.26 -17.01
N SER A 1039 7.11 -7.11 -17.18
CA SER A 1039 5.93 -6.77 -16.40
C SER A 1039 4.81 -7.75 -16.77
N THR A 1040 4.39 -8.57 -15.81
CA THR A 1040 3.28 -9.53 -15.95
C THR A 1040 2.01 -9.07 -15.26
N PHE A 1041 2.05 -7.92 -14.60
CA PHE A 1041 0.86 -7.32 -14.02
C PHE A 1041 -0.11 -6.98 -15.16
N PRO A 1042 -1.43 -7.26 -14.99
CA PRO A 1042 -2.42 -6.70 -15.89
C PRO A 1042 -2.26 -5.19 -15.94
N ALA A 1043 -2.62 -4.56 -17.07
CA ALA A 1043 -2.67 -3.11 -17.17
C ALA A 1043 -3.50 -2.56 -15.98
N HIS A 1044 -3.07 -1.45 -15.40
CA HIS A 1044 -3.86 -0.80 -14.36
C HIS A 1044 -5.28 -0.53 -14.90
N ASP A 1045 -6.31 -0.91 -14.14
CA ASP A 1045 -7.72 -0.77 -14.55
C ASP A 1045 -8.06 0.69 -14.89
N LEU A 1046 -7.47 1.64 -14.15
CA LEU A 1046 -7.36 3.03 -14.59
C LEU A 1046 -6.04 3.27 -15.34
N PRO A 1047 -6.01 4.09 -16.40
CA PRO A 1047 -4.76 4.49 -17.04
C PRO A 1047 -3.82 5.23 -16.07
N GLU A 1048 -2.52 4.99 -16.15
CA GLU A 1048 -1.53 5.89 -15.53
C GLU A 1048 -1.43 7.17 -16.36
N GLY A 1049 -1.17 8.32 -15.71
CA GLY A 1049 -0.93 9.59 -16.40
C GLY A 1049 -1.65 10.80 -15.80
N SER A 1050 -1.70 11.87 -16.58
CA SER A 1050 -2.32 13.15 -16.23
C SER A 1050 -3.37 13.51 -17.27
N GLY A 1051 -4.58 13.87 -16.84
CA GLY A 1051 -5.71 14.16 -17.72
C GLY A 1051 -6.88 13.18 -17.63
N LEU A 1052 -6.92 12.32 -16.61
CA LEU A 1052 -8.03 11.39 -16.40
C LEU A 1052 -9.32 12.15 -16.04
N PHE A 1053 -10.47 11.60 -16.43
CA PHE A 1053 -11.80 12.17 -16.17
C PHE A 1053 -11.95 13.64 -16.61
N ALA A 1054 -11.28 14.03 -17.70
CA ALA A 1054 -11.27 15.40 -18.18
C ALA A 1054 -12.70 15.96 -18.35
N ASN A 1055 -12.96 17.12 -17.74
CA ASN A 1055 -14.19 17.88 -17.88
C ASN A 1055 -13.88 19.23 -18.51
N LEU A 1056 -14.27 19.40 -19.78
CA LEU A 1056 -14.14 20.65 -20.50
C LEU A 1056 -15.34 21.55 -20.19
N VAL A 1057 -15.05 22.75 -19.68
CA VAL A 1057 -16.06 23.77 -19.36
C VAL A 1057 -15.71 25.11 -20.01
N VAL A 1058 -16.73 25.93 -20.23
CA VAL A 1058 -16.57 27.32 -20.70
C VAL A 1058 -16.85 28.25 -19.50
N ALA A 1059 -15.80 28.79 -18.89
CA ALA A 1059 -15.88 29.68 -17.74
C ALA A 1059 -15.45 31.10 -18.15
N GLY A 1060 -16.33 32.09 -17.97
CA GLY A 1060 -16.06 33.47 -18.38
C GLY A 1060 -15.85 33.66 -19.89
N GLY A 1061 -16.25 32.68 -20.70
CA GLY A 1061 -16.00 32.63 -22.14
C GLY A 1061 -14.66 31.99 -22.54
N ASP A 1062 -13.80 31.67 -21.58
CA ASP A 1062 -12.56 30.93 -21.81
C ASP A 1062 -12.79 29.42 -21.62
N LEU A 1063 -12.04 28.61 -22.37
CA LEU A 1063 -12.02 27.15 -22.17
C LEU A 1063 -11.15 26.79 -20.96
N ALA A 1064 -11.67 25.93 -20.08
CA ALA A 1064 -10.93 25.34 -18.99
C ALA A 1064 -11.21 23.84 -18.90
N ILE A 1065 -10.20 23.06 -18.55
CA ILE A 1065 -10.29 21.61 -18.38
C ILE A 1065 -9.98 21.31 -16.92
N VAL A 1066 -10.92 20.71 -16.20
CA VAL A 1066 -10.68 20.12 -14.89
C VAL A 1066 -10.40 18.64 -15.07
N PHE A 1067 -9.34 18.13 -14.45
CA PHE A 1067 -8.93 16.74 -14.64
C PHE A 1067 -8.15 16.23 -13.42
N TYR A 1068 -8.00 14.92 -13.38
CA TYR A 1068 -7.21 14.21 -12.40
C TYR A 1068 -5.79 13.93 -12.92
N ASP A 1069 -4.80 14.35 -12.14
CA ASP A 1069 -3.39 14.04 -12.36
C ASP A 1069 -2.98 12.88 -11.45
N ARG A 1070 -3.15 11.66 -11.95
CA ARG A 1070 -2.85 10.44 -11.20
C ARG A 1070 -1.38 10.28 -10.87
N THR A 1071 -0.49 10.88 -11.67
CA THR A 1071 0.96 10.83 -11.38
C THR A 1071 1.33 11.61 -10.12
N ALA A 1072 0.56 12.66 -9.81
CA ALA A 1072 0.74 13.48 -8.62
C ALA A 1072 -0.26 13.16 -7.49
N GLY A 1073 -1.40 12.55 -7.81
CA GLY A 1073 -2.55 12.43 -6.89
C GLY A 1073 -3.34 13.74 -6.75
N ASP A 1074 -3.31 14.60 -7.77
CA ASP A 1074 -3.84 15.97 -7.69
C ASP A 1074 -5.09 16.19 -8.54
N LEU A 1075 -6.00 17.03 -8.04
CA LEU A 1075 -7.06 17.64 -8.83
C LEU A 1075 -6.53 18.92 -9.47
N VAL A 1076 -6.62 19.03 -10.79
CA VAL A 1076 -5.98 20.09 -11.57
C VAL A 1076 -6.97 20.78 -12.50
N VAL A 1077 -6.73 22.07 -12.76
CA VAL A 1077 -7.35 22.82 -13.85
C VAL A 1077 -6.32 23.37 -14.81
N ALA A 1078 -6.56 23.20 -16.11
CA ALA A 1078 -5.81 23.84 -17.19
C ALA A 1078 -6.73 24.81 -17.95
N ARG A 1079 -6.38 26.10 -17.96
CA ARG A 1079 -7.14 27.14 -18.65
C ARG A 1079 -6.46 27.56 -19.94
N ALA A 1080 -7.20 27.62 -21.03
CA ALA A 1080 -6.71 28.19 -22.28
C ALA A 1080 -6.46 29.69 -22.14
N THR A 1081 -5.31 30.15 -22.64
CA THR A 1081 -4.90 31.55 -22.69
C THR A 1081 -4.49 31.90 -24.13
N GLY A 1082 -4.31 33.20 -24.42
CA GLY A 1082 -3.83 33.64 -25.73
C GLY A 1082 -2.43 33.12 -26.13
N SER A 1083 -1.68 32.48 -25.20
CA SER A 1083 -0.32 31.99 -25.40
C SER A 1083 -0.11 30.50 -25.10
N GLY A 1084 -1.17 29.73 -24.83
CA GLY A 1084 -1.09 28.31 -24.42
C GLY A 1084 -2.02 28.00 -23.25
N PHE A 1085 -1.62 27.11 -22.35
CA PHE A 1085 -2.43 26.73 -21.17
C PHE A 1085 -1.78 27.17 -19.86
N GLU A 1086 -2.61 27.60 -18.91
CA GLU A 1086 -2.24 27.89 -17.54
C GLU A 1086 -2.74 26.76 -16.63
N ARG A 1087 -1.81 26.00 -16.05
CA ARG A 1087 -2.07 24.90 -15.11
C ARG A 1087 -2.12 25.42 -13.68
N ALA A 1088 -3.13 25.01 -12.91
CA ALA A 1088 -3.24 25.25 -11.47
C ALA A 1088 -3.75 23.99 -10.74
N VAL A 1089 -3.11 23.64 -9.63
CA VAL A 1089 -3.61 22.59 -8.72
C VAL A 1089 -4.76 23.18 -7.91
N ILE A 1090 -5.92 22.52 -7.94
CA ILE A 1090 -7.09 22.88 -7.14
C ILE A 1090 -6.94 22.24 -5.74
N ASP A 1091 -6.57 20.96 -5.70
CA ASP A 1091 -6.35 20.18 -4.48
C ASP A 1091 -5.25 19.13 -4.71
N GLY A 1092 -4.36 18.89 -3.72
CA GLY A 1092 -3.11 18.13 -3.92
C GLY A 1092 -2.24 18.01 -2.66
N ASP A 1093 -2.84 17.70 -1.51
CA ASP A 1093 -2.23 17.67 -0.17
C ASP A 1093 -1.46 16.37 0.15
N GLY A 1094 -1.00 15.63 -0.88
CA GLY A 1094 -0.33 14.33 -0.74
C GLY A 1094 -1.27 13.14 -0.58
N GLY A 1095 -2.58 13.35 -0.70
CA GLY A 1095 -3.59 12.31 -0.87
C GLY A 1095 -3.80 11.95 -2.35
N ASP A 1096 -4.71 11.02 -2.62
CA ASP A 1096 -5.18 10.72 -3.98
C ASP A 1096 -6.48 11.49 -4.27
N ARG A 1097 -6.33 12.74 -4.72
CA ARG A 1097 -7.41 13.73 -4.87
C ARG A 1097 -7.75 13.91 -6.35
N GLY A 1098 -9.01 13.73 -6.72
CA GLY A 1098 -9.51 14.15 -8.04
C GLY A 1098 -10.18 13.05 -8.85
N MET A 1099 -10.25 11.82 -8.35
CA MET A 1099 -10.89 10.71 -9.06
C MET A 1099 -12.36 11.04 -9.38
N TRP A 1100 -12.79 10.70 -10.60
CA TRP A 1100 -14.10 11.05 -11.20
C TRP A 1100 -14.48 12.53 -11.08
N ALA A 1101 -13.52 13.44 -11.26
CA ALA A 1101 -13.81 14.86 -11.28
C ALA A 1101 -14.97 15.21 -12.23
N SER A 1102 -15.92 15.98 -11.72
CA SER A 1102 -17.05 16.54 -12.48
C SER A 1102 -17.11 18.03 -12.25
N ALA A 1103 -17.17 18.81 -13.34
CA ALA A 1103 -17.11 20.26 -13.28
C ALA A 1103 -18.25 20.93 -14.05
N VAL A 1104 -18.79 22.01 -13.48
CA VAL A 1104 -19.81 22.85 -14.10
C VAL A 1104 -19.42 24.31 -13.90
N ALA A 1105 -19.52 25.13 -14.95
CA ALA A 1105 -19.25 26.56 -14.87
C ALA A 1105 -20.53 27.37 -14.59
N ASP A 1106 -20.44 28.33 -13.67
CA ASP A 1106 -21.42 29.41 -13.47
C ASP A 1106 -20.70 30.76 -13.54
N GLY A 1107 -20.87 31.45 -14.68
CA GLY A 1107 -20.08 32.63 -15.01
C GLY A 1107 -18.58 32.31 -15.08
N ASP A 1108 -17.78 32.98 -14.23
CA ASP A 1108 -16.33 32.78 -14.13
C ASP A 1108 -15.93 31.71 -13.09
N THR A 1109 -16.90 31.17 -12.34
CA THR A 1109 -16.66 30.19 -11.27
C THR A 1109 -16.87 28.79 -11.80
N ILE A 1110 -15.89 27.92 -11.59
CA ILE A 1110 -15.97 26.50 -11.87
C ILE A 1110 -16.30 25.79 -10.57
N HIS A 1111 -17.42 25.09 -10.52
CA HIS A 1111 -17.80 24.21 -9.43
C HIS A 1111 -17.25 22.82 -9.73
N VAL A 1112 -16.66 22.14 -8.74
CA VAL A 1112 -16.03 20.83 -8.94
C VAL A 1112 -16.42 19.88 -7.81
N ALA A 1113 -16.91 18.69 -8.17
CA ALA A 1113 -17.07 17.56 -7.27
C ALA A 1113 -16.11 16.44 -7.67
N TYR A 1114 -15.51 15.76 -6.71
CA TYR A 1114 -14.46 14.77 -6.94
C TYR A 1114 -14.27 13.88 -5.71
N GLN A 1115 -13.64 12.71 -5.90
CA GLN A 1115 -13.33 11.82 -4.80
C GLN A 1115 -11.91 12.06 -4.25
N ASP A 1116 -11.76 11.89 -2.95
CA ASP A 1116 -10.52 11.50 -2.29
C ASP A 1116 -10.50 9.97 -2.14
N ALA A 1117 -9.72 9.31 -2.99
CA ALA A 1117 -9.72 7.85 -3.13
C ALA A 1117 -9.03 7.13 -1.95
N LEU A 1118 -8.12 7.79 -1.24
CA LEU A 1118 -7.45 7.18 -0.07
C LEU A 1118 -8.29 7.26 1.21
N ALA A 1119 -9.14 8.28 1.33
CA ALA A 1119 -9.99 8.45 2.51
C ALA A 1119 -11.43 8.00 2.28
N ASP A 1120 -11.78 7.53 1.09
CA ASP A 1120 -13.14 7.14 0.70
C ASP A 1120 -14.16 8.29 0.92
N ARG A 1121 -13.85 9.51 0.45
CA ARG A 1121 -14.71 10.69 0.65
C ARG A 1121 -15.10 11.37 -0.65
N LEU A 1122 -16.33 11.86 -0.71
CA LEU A 1122 -16.78 12.77 -1.76
C LEU A 1122 -16.53 14.22 -1.31
N LEU A 1123 -15.82 14.97 -2.15
CA LEU A 1123 -15.44 16.35 -1.89
C LEU A 1123 -16.05 17.30 -2.92
N TYR A 1124 -16.15 18.55 -2.52
CA TYR A 1124 -16.60 19.65 -3.36
C TYR A 1124 -15.74 20.89 -3.14
N THR A 1125 -15.47 21.62 -4.21
CA THR A 1125 -14.82 22.93 -4.14
C THR A 1125 -15.26 23.80 -5.32
N THR A 1126 -14.79 25.04 -5.31
CA THR A 1126 -14.92 25.96 -6.44
C THR A 1126 -13.56 26.44 -6.88
N TRP A 1127 -13.43 26.89 -8.13
CA TRP A 1127 -12.24 27.54 -8.61
C TRP A 1127 -12.58 28.72 -9.51
N SER A 1128 -11.79 29.79 -9.47
CA SER A 1128 -11.87 30.88 -10.45
C SER A 1128 -10.48 31.42 -10.74
N ALA A 1129 -10.26 31.95 -11.95
CA ALA A 1129 -8.95 32.49 -12.32
C ALA A 1129 -8.52 33.68 -11.43
N ALA A 1130 -9.48 34.47 -10.93
CA ALA A 1130 -9.20 35.61 -10.06
C ALA A 1130 -9.04 35.23 -8.58
N GLY A 1131 -9.73 34.18 -8.12
CA GLY A 1131 -9.80 33.79 -6.70
C GLY A 1131 -8.97 32.56 -6.33
N GLY A 1132 -8.52 31.77 -7.30
CA GLY A 1132 -7.90 30.46 -7.04
C GLY A 1132 -8.92 29.42 -6.58
N ALA A 1133 -8.43 28.38 -5.89
CA ALA A 1133 -9.27 27.35 -5.28
C ALA A 1133 -10.02 27.88 -4.05
N GLY A 1134 -11.29 27.50 -3.93
CA GLY A 1134 -12.14 27.76 -2.79
C GLY A 1134 -11.86 26.81 -1.63
N ALA A 1135 -12.66 26.94 -0.56
CA ALA A 1135 -12.61 26.00 0.55
C ALA A 1135 -13.10 24.62 0.10
N ILE A 1136 -12.36 23.58 0.47
CA ILE A 1136 -12.75 22.19 0.26
C ILE A 1136 -13.83 21.83 1.28
N GLU A 1137 -14.98 21.39 0.79
CA GLU A 1137 -16.10 20.92 1.59
C GLU A 1137 -16.18 19.39 1.47
N VAL A 1138 -16.36 18.68 2.60
CA VAL A 1138 -16.70 17.25 2.59
C VAL A 1138 -18.19 17.15 2.31
N VAL A 1139 -18.53 16.55 1.18
CA VAL A 1139 -19.92 16.31 0.78
C VAL A 1139 -20.42 15.07 1.51
N ASP A 1140 -19.72 13.94 1.40
CA ASP A 1140 -20.01 12.69 2.11
C ASP A 1140 -18.68 12.14 2.62
N ASP A 1141 -18.61 11.85 3.92
CA ASP A 1141 -17.39 11.37 4.58
C ASP A 1141 -17.25 9.84 4.54
N GLY A 1142 -18.20 9.15 3.88
CA GLY A 1142 -18.22 7.69 3.78
C GLY A 1142 -18.59 7.00 5.08
N THR A 1143 -18.79 7.71 6.19
CA THR A 1143 -19.05 7.06 7.48
C THR A 1143 -20.49 6.53 7.53
N ARG A 1144 -20.63 5.26 7.92
CA ARG A 1144 -21.92 4.62 8.20
C ARG A 1144 -21.82 3.86 9.52
N GLU A 1145 -22.92 3.86 10.27
CA GLU A 1145 -22.95 3.20 11.57
C GLU A 1145 -22.77 1.68 11.41
N GLY A 1146 -21.72 1.12 12.03
CA GLY A 1146 -21.46 -0.33 12.05
C GLY A 1146 -20.74 -0.90 10.82
N ASP A 1147 -20.31 -0.06 9.88
CA ASP A 1147 -19.52 -0.48 8.71
C ASP A 1147 -18.18 0.30 8.68
N ARG A 1148 -17.27 -0.09 7.78
CA ARG A 1148 -16.05 0.69 7.47
C ARG A 1148 -16.44 2.00 6.79
N PRO A 1149 -15.52 2.98 6.63
CA PRO A 1149 -15.73 4.04 5.66
C PRO A 1149 -16.16 3.44 4.31
N HIS A 1150 -17.36 3.77 3.88
CA HIS A 1150 -17.91 3.37 2.60
C HIS A 1150 -17.14 4.09 1.49
N ALA A 1151 -16.73 3.35 0.48
CA ALA A 1151 -16.20 3.90 -0.77
C ALA A 1151 -17.27 4.73 -1.48
N VAL A 1152 -17.36 6.02 -1.14
CA VAL A 1152 -18.32 6.97 -1.72
C VAL A 1152 -17.65 7.92 -2.70
N GLY A 1153 -18.43 8.41 -3.64
CA GLY A 1153 -18.02 9.45 -4.59
C GLY A 1153 -17.67 8.91 -5.98
N ALA A 1154 -17.73 7.60 -6.17
CA ALA A 1154 -17.52 6.98 -7.48
C ALA A 1154 -18.54 7.47 -8.52
N GLY A 1155 -18.04 7.76 -9.72
CA GLY A 1155 -18.83 8.32 -10.82
C GLY A 1155 -19.56 9.61 -10.45
N ALA A 1156 -18.93 10.51 -9.68
CA ALA A 1156 -19.54 11.78 -9.28
C ALA A 1156 -20.03 12.58 -10.49
N ALA A 1157 -21.27 13.06 -10.43
CA ALA A 1157 -21.89 13.90 -11.44
C ALA A 1157 -22.49 15.14 -10.80
N LEU A 1158 -21.91 16.30 -11.10
CA LEU A 1158 -22.29 17.59 -10.54
C LEU A 1158 -23.29 18.31 -11.46
N ALA A 1159 -24.32 18.90 -10.87
CA ALA A 1159 -25.19 19.88 -11.50
C ALA A 1159 -25.47 21.06 -10.57
N LEU A 1160 -25.90 22.19 -11.14
CA LEU A 1160 -26.38 23.34 -10.38
C LEU A 1160 -27.90 23.44 -10.50
N ASP A 1161 -28.57 23.67 -9.37
CA ASP A 1161 -30.02 23.85 -9.35
C ASP A 1161 -30.45 25.23 -9.88
N GLY A 1162 -31.76 25.49 -9.88
CA GLY A 1162 -32.33 26.76 -10.34
C GLY A 1162 -31.79 28.01 -9.65
N ALA A 1163 -31.25 27.86 -8.43
CA ALA A 1163 -30.69 28.91 -7.59
C ALA A 1163 -29.15 28.94 -7.60
N GLY A 1164 -28.49 28.12 -8.43
CA GLY A 1164 -27.04 28.02 -8.52
C GLY A 1164 -26.40 27.22 -7.39
N ARG A 1165 -27.18 26.42 -6.64
CA ARG A 1165 -26.63 25.56 -5.58
C ARG A 1165 -26.16 24.23 -6.16
N PRO A 1166 -25.00 23.72 -5.71
CA PRO A 1166 -24.48 22.46 -6.22
C PRO A 1166 -25.29 21.27 -5.70
N ALA A 1167 -25.49 20.30 -6.59
CA ALA A 1167 -26.04 19.01 -6.28
C ALA A 1167 -25.22 17.92 -6.99
N VAL A 1168 -24.85 16.88 -6.25
CA VAL A 1168 -23.94 15.83 -6.71
C VAL A 1168 -24.66 14.49 -6.62
N VAL A 1169 -24.65 13.74 -7.72
CA VAL A 1169 -25.04 12.33 -7.77
C VAL A 1169 -23.78 11.50 -7.77
N TYR A 1170 -23.77 10.40 -7.03
CA TYR A 1170 -22.58 9.56 -6.88
C TYR A 1170 -22.95 8.14 -6.43
N GLN A 1171 -22.04 7.19 -6.62
CA GLN A 1171 -22.19 5.84 -6.09
C GLN A 1171 -21.62 5.73 -4.67
N ASP A 1172 -22.29 4.95 -3.85
CA ASP A 1172 -21.71 4.31 -2.67
C ASP A 1172 -21.38 2.86 -3.04
N GLY A 1173 -20.10 2.56 -3.27
CA GLY A 1173 -19.66 1.25 -3.76
C GLY A 1173 -19.82 0.13 -2.73
N THR A 1174 -20.09 0.46 -1.46
CA THR A 1174 -20.18 -0.52 -0.37
C THR A 1174 -21.59 -1.10 -0.25
N ASP A 1175 -22.63 -0.29 -0.47
CA ASP A 1175 -24.02 -0.76 -0.60
C ASP A 1175 -24.53 -0.78 -2.06
N ILE A 1176 -23.70 -0.33 -3.00
CA ILE A 1176 -23.92 -0.26 -4.46
C ILE A 1176 -25.20 0.53 -4.81
N ALA A 1177 -25.44 1.61 -4.06
CA ALA A 1177 -26.59 2.50 -4.25
C ALA A 1177 -26.20 3.79 -4.98
N LEU A 1178 -27.16 4.34 -5.73
CA LEU A 1178 -27.06 5.71 -6.25
C LEU A 1178 -27.47 6.68 -5.16
N ARG A 1179 -26.57 7.57 -4.78
CA ARG A 1179 -26.79 8.60 -3.78
C ARG A 1179 -26.84 9.98 -4.40
N PHE A 1180 -27.44 10.90 -3.66
CA PHE A 1180 -27.55 12.30 -4.01
C PHE A 1180 -27.28 13.18 -2.80
N ALA A 1181 -26.49 14.21 -3.02
CA ALA A 1181 -26.25 15.26 -2.04
C ALA A 1181 -26.55 16.63 -2.67
N ARG A 1182 -27.29 17.49 -1.95
CA ARG A 1182 -27.55 18.86 -2.38
C ARG A 1182 -27.23 19.85 -1.28
N ARG A 1183 -26.60 20.96 -1.65
CA ARG A 1183 -26.34 22.07 -0.73
C ARG A 1183 -27.62 22.86 -0.49
N ASP A 1184 -28.01 22.99 0.77
CA ASP A 1184 -29.20 23.75 1.16
C ASP A 1184 -28.94 25.28 1.22
N ALA A 1185 -29.97 26.05 1.54
CA ALA A 1185 -29.85 27.51 1.66
C ALA A 1185 -29.02 27.98 2.88
N GLY A 1186 -28.84 27.11 3.88
CA GLY A 1186 -27.98 27.35 5.04
C GLY A 1186 -26.51 27.00 4.80
N GLY A 1187 -26.20 26.36 3.68
CA GLY A 1187 -24.86 25.92 3.29
C GLY A 1187 -24.48 24.53 3.78
N ALA A 1188 -25.43 23.75 4.33
CA ALA A 1188 -25.19 22.37 4.71
C ALA A 1188 -25.50 21.42 3.55
N TRP A 1189 -24.80 20.28 3.48
CA TRP A 1189 -25.09 19.20 2.55
C TRP A 1189 -26.23 18.33 3.10
N GLN A 1190 -27.21 18.05 2.23
CA GLN A 1190 -28.35 17.19 2.52
C GLN A 1190 -28.28 15.94 1.63
N HIS A 1191 -28.37 14.76 2.23
CA HIS A 1191 -28.18 13.48 1.55
C HIS A 1191 -29.49 12.70 1.38
N ALA A 1192 -29.58 11.95 0.29
CA ALA A 1192 -30.64 10.99 0.04
C ALA A 1192 -30.11 9.80 -0.76
N VAL A 1193 -30.70 8.62 -0.54
CA VAL A 1193 -30.58 7.49 -1.46
C VAL A 1193 -31.56 7.73 -2.61
N LEU A 1194 -31.08 7.74 -3.84
CA LEU A 1194 -31.91 7.90 -5.04
C LEU A 1194 -32.44 6.56 -5.54
N LEU A 1195 -31.55 5.59 -5.72
CA LEU A 1195 -31.86 4.25 -6.20
C LEU A 1195 -31.07 3.24 -5.39
N ASP A 1196 -31.78 2.25 -4.84
CA ASP A 1196 -31.25 1.08 -4.17
C ASP A 1196 -32.14 -0.15 -4.50
N GLY A 1197 -31.65 -1.36 -4.21
CA GLY A 1197 -32.44 -2.57 -4.39
C GLY A 1197 -31.66 -3.77 -4.92
N ALA A 1198 -32.26 -4.49 -5.87
CA ALA A 1198 -31.69 -5.70 -6.45
C ALA A 1198 -30.64 -5.41 -7.55
N GLU A 1199 -30.81 -4.31 -8.29
CA GLU A 1199 -29.88 -3.86 -9.31
C GLU A 1199 -28.63 -3.20 -8.68
N LEU A 1200 -27.55 -3.13 -9.45
CA LEU A 1200 -26.33 -2.40 -9.09
C LEU A 1200 -26.39 -1.02 -9.74
N PHE A 1201 -26.49 0.04 -8.95
CA PHE A 1201 -26.64 1.42 -9.46
C PHE A 1201 -25.33 2.21 -9.34
N GLY A 1202 -25.25 3.37 -10.01
CA GLY A 1202 -24.14 4.31 -9.81
C GLY A 1202 -23.07 4.31 -10.89
N PHE A 1203 -23.29 3.61 -12.00
CA PHE A 1203 -22.34 3.58 -13.11
C PHE A 1203 -22.66 4.68 -14.12
N TYR A 1204 -21.62 5.32 -14.66
CA TYR A 1204 -21.72 6.35 -15.70
C TYR A 1204 -22.77 7.43 -15.42
N ASN A 1205 -22.80 7.93 -14.18
CA ASN A 1205 -23.80 8.89 -13.77
C ASN A 1205 -23.64 10.22 -14.54
N ARG A 1206 -24.76 10.83 -14.92
CA ARG A 1206 -24.79 12.20 -15.45
C ARG A 1206 -25.91 12.97 -14.80
N ALA A 1207 -25.68 14.26 -14.57
CA ALA A 1207 -26.66 15.17 -14.02
C ALA A 1207 -26.65 16.46 -14.86
N VAL A 1208 -27.82 16.85 -15.37
CA VAL A 1208 -27.98 18.10 -16.12
C VAL A 1208 -29.14 18.90 -15.57
N ARG A 1209 -29.02 20.22 -15.63
CA ARG A 1209 -30.12 21.12 -15.27
C ARG A 1209 -31.18 21.10 -16.38
N GLU A 1210 -32.43 20.87 -16.00
CA GLU A 1210 -33.59 20.90 -16.89
C GLU A 1210 -34.66 21.85 -16.31
N GLY A 1211 -34.56 23.13 -16.66
CA GLY A 1211 -35.40 24.17 -16.06
C GLY A 1211 -35.06 24.40 -14.59
N ASP A 1212 -36.04 24.15 -13.72
CA ASP A 1212 -35.88 24.19 -12.25
C ASP A 1212 -35.53 22.82 -11.65
N ALA A 1213 -35.57 21.75 -12.45
CA ALA A 1213 -35.25 20.39 -12.03
C ALA A 1213 -33.81 20.00 -12.43
N ILE A 1214 -33.33 18.90 -11.86
CA ILE A 1214 -32.11 18.21 -12.28
C ILE A 1214 -32.51 16.86 -12.85
N ARG A 1215 -32.10 16.58 -14.08
CA ARG A 1215 -32.28 15.27 -14.70
C ARG A 1215 -31.01 14.46 -14.54
N VAL A 1216 -31.18 13.22 -14.11
CA VAL A 1216 -30.10 12.29 -13.80
C VAL A 1216 -30.24 11.06 -14.68
N SER A 1217 -29.16 10.64 -15.32
CA SER A 1217 -29.02 9.31 -15.91
C SER A 1217 -28.00 8.49 -15.14
N THR A 1218 -28.24 7.19 -15.03
CA THR A 1218 -27.30 6.22 -14.50
C THR A 1218 -27.45 4.92 -15.28
N TYR A 1219 -26.38 4.15 -15.38
CA TYR A 1219 -26.41 2.78 -15.88
C TYR A 1219 -26.56 1.84 -14.68
N ALA A 1220 -27.53 0.92 -14.76
CA ALA A 1220 -27.81 -0.05 -13.72
C ALA A 1220 -27.57 -1.46 -14.24
N TYR A 1221 -26.86 -2.29 -13.46
CA TYR A 1221 -26.76 -3.71 -13.76
C TYR A 1221 -27.87 -4.50 -13.07
N ASP A 1222 -28.77 -5.09 -13.85
CA ASP A 1222 -29.70 -6.11 -13.38
C ASP A 1222 -29.16 -7.51 -13.70
N ARG A 1223 -28.60 -8.15 -12.67
CA ARG A 1223 -28.04 -9.50 -12.78
C ARG A 1223 -29.12 -10.57 -13.01
N ALA A 1224 -30.39 -10.28 -12.78
CA ALA A 1224 -31.49 -11.23 -12.98
C ALA A 1224 -32.01 -11.27 -14.43
N VAL A 1225 -31.63 -10.31 -15.27
CA VAL A 1225 -32.10 -10.15 -16.65
C VAL A 1225 -30.93 -10.27 -17.64
N TYR A 1226 -31.22 -10.69 -18.88
CA TYR A 1226 -30.25 -10.71 -19.96
C TYR A 1226 -30.77 -9.90 -21.14
N PRO A 1227 -30.01 -8.92 -21.67
CA PRO A 1227 -28.70 -8.46 -21.18
C PRO A 1227 -28.79 -7.81 -19.78
N PRO A 1228 -27.70 -7.84 -18.98
CA PRO A 1228 -27.76 -7.53 -17.55
C PRO A 1228 -27.67 -6.03 -17.24
N GLY A 1229 -27.94 -5.13 -18.18
CA GLY A 1229 -27.75 -3.70 -17.95
C GLY A 1229 -28.72 -2.80 -18.71
N GLU A 1230 -29.15 -1.71 -18.07
CA GLU A 1230 -30.16 -0.79 -18.58
C GLU A 1230 -29.89 0.64 -18.11
N LEU A 1231 -30.24 1.62 -18.96
CA LEU A 1231 -30.27 3.04 -18.58
C LEU A 1231 -31.46 3.34 -17.67
N ARG A 1232 -31.20 4.07 -16.58
CA ARG A 1232 -32.22 4.59 -15.67
C ARG A 1232 -32.19 6.11 -15.70
N LEU A 1233 -33.38 6.71 -15.84
CA LEU A 1233 -33.56 8.16 -15.76
C LEU A 1233 -34.34 8.53 -14.50
N THR A 1234 -33.89 9.57 -13.81
CA THR A 1234 -34.58 10.15 -12.66
C THR A 1234 -34.65 11.66 -12.80
N ARG A 1235 -35.78 12.26 -12.40
CA ARG A 1235 -35.96 13.71 -12.38
C ARG A 1235 -36.09 14.19 -10.94
N LEU A 1236 -35.18 15.05 -10.52
CA LEU A 1236 -35.09 15.60 -9.17
C LEU A 1236 -35.62 17.05 -9.12
N PRO A 1237 -36.38 17.43 -8.09
CA PRO A 1237 -36.95 18.77 -7.94
C PRO A 1237 -35.99 19.82 -7.39
#